data_AF-A0A4Q1F4N5-F1
#
_entry.id   AF-A0A4Q1F4N5-F1
#
_cell.length_a   1.000
_cell.length_b   1.000
_cell.length_c   1.000
_cell.angle_alpha   90.00
_cell.angle_beta   90.00
_cell.angle_gamma   90.00
#
_symmetry.space_group_name_H-M   'P 1'
#
loop_
_entity.id
_entity.type
_entity.pdbx_description
1 polymer ?
#
loop_
_entity_poly.entity_id
_entity_poly.type
_entity_poly.pdbx_seq_one_letter_code
_entity_poly.pdbx_strand_id
1 'polypeptide(L)'
;MLIGLIKWFDSQKGFGVIVTPDKGEFFIQGKDFENQPEKILTGMPLAFLPNYDRAKRTAQKIRLAGLAEDWKTIMQHLGKNDTINLEVKVTGSSRWGNPYSRKETREASLMGLSLKYFFRDKTDLEIINQIISFFDNGLRTEHFIAYCELIESKSALNMPPQNMAAVLSIAFDYFGKNLNEEMLFAVWKQKKFKYLARTDKDDYEIPEELLVSKSSEIGIPELDRILNYSYGAAFCSDFINDKLNSIYSLTSSKIKGVYDYLDFLVPDYKEKIRRQLDALYIEKSAAELVQQAEKLQTIRNAEDFKSYSLLLDRIPKELNDGEKTSVKYAIESIIIQKCSEEYKPELWIKGFEIEPSLEVIAGIFLSEAALTEKRTAVLSKLDTDKQFELLKLYAEAFDFEKAFKLIQSFIRQENDLAYYFELSPILFDSTFWNGKKGQELISLFNGYFEEQSDEEQRYDMFFRGFYTEVPIELVYHNIAGIEKDKLEKILQSSSAEKSSAEEILLLKAAAGGYLNLYWLYDLASQYLNDQYFSSFDSAVFQAAPQSEYFKVWETGQAKIFPAQSINAILDDQFRNYSRIDSWIVGNAVSSKEIEDYLLLYLNSQENVTDRKIFLRHLNHIKYLANSDKAALEAVKLIGSGFYNMLLWSIDKIEELDFEQLSQKFIYFAPDTQVRILRKLFFLKTQGKFDLTIEKLNALNRFDYDLYKTALDSSSAITIDVSTDAVIKALSLYSEKKRFIAESELMAILLEDLKLDQTIRFKFSEYFEKCGGRQTAEFNWSREGEIQKVLFGDDKHYFAVSFSPGETKWESSRFGGREVYYPNANFEDLKQAVKKIPGAKWNPTAKHWGVPAQYETEVLEFARQERFFLNFQGSTYTNNIHLAEFKRRDIPSGISFCEGRASNRQHEMFKKDFWWCGGQPCFSKCETIHKPAEWEQYTLLDFCEILELDTDEVNKIGDVIPKGHLYQFNALINRFNRLLDHLYCKNCSHMLHPSDFGTSHFAAHSLVRFTCRNEKCSNNQEIYLNHCLNGKCNCVIDSRVSKKCGNGLFICSTCGSCCSHAMLQRRLSSLELAGGYIHHNLVKAVNEKLGHLEKANYFCYKCGNEMAETASEVFQCKDCRVAYKTGQYNIKRPHIRLKASRTAADPDQNSSENNDSSGMIL
;
A
#
# COMPACT_ATOMS: atom_id res chain seq x y z
N MET A 1 -21.90 43.67 1.56
CA MET A 1 -21.98 42.31 0.98
C MET A 1 -21.27 41.35 1.92
N LEU A 2 -21.68 40.08 1.96
CA LEU A 2 -20.89 38.98 2.51
C LEU A 2 -20.26 38.20 1.38
N ILE A 3 -19.17 37.46 1.67
CA ILE A 3 -18.57 36.50 0.75
C ILE A 3 -18.66 35.11 1.34
N GLY A 4 -19.05 34.13 0.54
CA GLY A 4 -19.12 32.72 0.92
C GLY A 4 -18.85 31.80 -0.26
N LEU A 5 -18.63 30.52 0.04
CA LEU A 5 -18.41 29.49 -0.98
C LEU A 5 -19.69 28.69 -1.21
N ILE A 6 -19.94 28.29 -2.46
CA ILE A 6 -21.02 27.36 -2.77
C ILE A 6 -20.71 25.99 -2.17
N LYS A 7 -21.53 25.54 -1.22
CA LYS A 7 -21.44 24.20 -0.63
C LYS A 7 -21.97 23.14 -1.60
N TRP A 8 -23.14 23.40 -2.19
CA TRP A 8 -23.74 22.62 -3.27
C TRP A 8 -24.81 23.45 -4.00
N PHE A 9 -25.07 23.11 -5.26
CA PHE A 9 -26.14 23.71 -6.06
C PHE A 9 -26.77 22.66 -6.98
N ASP A 10 -28.10 22.56 -6.97
CA ASP A 10 -28.85 21.69 -7.86
C ASP A 10 -29.31 22.47 -9.08
N SER A 11 -28.66 22.24 -10.22
CA SER A 11 -28.98 22.96 -11.47
C SER A 11 -30.34 22.59 -12.07
N GLN A 12 -30.90 21.43 -11.74
CA GLN A 12 -32.23 21.03 -12.21
C GLN A 12 -33.33 21.70 -11.40
N LYS A 13 -33.13 21.81 -10.08
CA LYS A 13 -34.11 22.43 -9.17
C LYS A 13 -33.92 23.94 -8.99
N GLY A 14 -32.77 24.48 -9.41
CA GLY A 14 -32.49 25.91 -9.38
C GLY A 14 -32.25 26.48 -7.98
N PHE A 15 -31.75 25.68 -7.01
CA PHE A 15 -31.42 26.16 -5.67
C PHE A 15 -30.17 25.49 -5.09
N GLY A 16 -29.60 26.10 -4.05
CA GLY A 16 -28.38 25.61 -3.39
C GLY A 16 -28.10 26.26 -2.05
N VAL A 17 -26.86 26.11 -1.57
CA VAL A 17 -26.39 26.67 -0.29
C VAL A 17 -25.01 27.32 -0.47
N ILE A 18 -24.87 28.53 0.06
CA ILE A 18 -23.59 29.22 0.29
C ILE A 18 -23.23 29.07 1.76
N VAL A 19 -21.95 28.86 2.06
CA VAL A 19 -21.43 28.76 3.43
C VAL A 19 -20.37 29.82 3.71
N THR A 20 -20.37 30.33 4.93
CA THR A 20 -19.42 31.31 5.47
C THR A 20 -18.82 30.78 6.78
N PRO A 21 -17.55 31.10 7.11
CA PRO A 21 -16.88 30.56 8.31
C PRO A 21 -17.53 31.03 9.62
N ASP A 22 -18.03 32.27 9.64
CA ASP A 22 -18.51 32.95 10.85
C ASP A 22 -20.03 33.20 10.88
N LYS A 23 -20.71 33.17 9.71
CA LYS A 23 -22.17 33.42 9.61
C LYS A 23 -22.99 32.19 9.21
N GLY A 24 -22.36 31.03 9.02
CA GLY A 24 -23.03 29.77 8.71
C GLY A 24 -23.56 29.67 7.27
N GLU A 25 -24.63 28.90 7.10
CA GLU A 25 -25.21 28.57 5.79
C GLU A 25 -26.34 29.53 5.36
N PHE A 26 -26.34 29.90 4.08
CA PHE A 26 -27.33 30.73 3.41
C PHE A 26 -27.91 30.00 2.22
N PHE A 27 -29.24 29.90 2.15
CA PHE A 27 -29.96 29.28 1.04
C PHE A 27 -30.02 30.22 -0.17
N ILE A 28 -29.86 29.67 -1.37
CA ILE A 28 -29.87 30.44 -2.62
C ILE A 28 -30.83 29.87 -3.65
N GLN A 29 -31.48 30.73 -4.43
CA GLN A 29 -32.25 30.36 -5.62
C GLN A 29 -31.65 30.98 -6.88
N GLY A 30 -31.78 30.31 -8.02
CA GLY A 30 -31.22 30.77 -9.29
C GLY A 30 -31.70 32.16 -9.72
N LYS A 31 -32.93 32.53 -9.34
CA LYS A 31 -33.52 33.86 -9.61
C LYS A 31 -32.89 35.02 -8.82
N ASP A 32 -32.15 34.72 -7.76
CA ASP A 32 -31.54 35.73 -6.87
C ASP A 32 -30.15 36.17 -7.38
N PHE A 33 -29.66 35.58 -8.49
CA PHE A 33 -28.44 35.99 -9.17
C PHE A 33 -28.68 37.26 -10.00
N GLU A 34 -27.83 38.27 -9.82
CA GLU A 34 -27.87 39.48 -10.65
C GLU A 34 -27.43 39.19 -12.08
N ASN A 35 -26.40 38.34 -12.22
CA ASN A 35 -25.94 37.77 -13.48
C ASN A 35 -25.56 36.31 -13.23
N GLN A 36 -26.39 35.37 -13.69
CA GLN A 36 -26.15 33.95 -13.42
C GLN A 36 -24.97 33.43 -14.26
N PRO A 37 -23.93 32.84 -13.64
CA PRO A 37 -22.81 32.26 -14.39
C PRO A 37 -23.25 31.02 -15.17
N GLU A 38 -22.62 30.76 -16.33
CA GLU A 38 -22.94 29.62 -17.21
C GLU A 38 -22.97 28.27 -16.48
N LYS A 39 -22.13 28.11 -15.46
CA LYS A 39 -22.12 26.95 -14.56
C LYS A 39 -21.91 27.41 -13.13
N ILE A 40 -22.71 26.86 -12.22
CA ILE A 40 -22.60 27.05 -10.78
C ILE A 40 -21.93 25.79 -10.20
N LEU A 41 -20.69 25.92 -9.71
CA LEU A 41 -19.88 24.82 -9.21
C LEU A 41 -19.65 24.95 -7.69
N THR A 42 -19.53 23.81 -7.00
CA THR A 42 -19.10 23.77 -5.60
C THR A 42 -17.73 24.45 -5.45
N GLY A 43 -17.59 25.26 -4.40
CA GLY A 43 -16.37 26.04 -4.12
C GLY A 43 -16.24 27.34 -4.92
N MET A 44 -17.24 27.71 -5.74
CA MET A 44 -17.28 29.05 -6.33
C MET A 44 -17.51 30.11 -5.23
N PRO A 45 -16.70 31.19 -5.18
CA PRO A 45 -16.90 32.28 -4.26
C PRO A 45 -17.95 33.26 -4.79
N LEU A 46 -18.96 33.54 -3.97
CA LEU A 46 -20.06 34.43 -4.29
C LEU A 46 -20.13 35.59 -3.31
N ALA A 47 -20.32 36.80 -3.84
CA ALA A 47 -20.70 37.97 -3.08
C ALA A 47 -22.23 38.07 -3.04
N PHE A 48 -22.80 38.33 -1.86
CA PHE A 48 -24.25 38.37 -1.69
C PHE A 48 -24.69 39.32 -0.57
N LEU A 49 -25.97 39.69 -0.59
CA LEU A 49 -26.64 40.39 0.50
C LEU A 49 -27.41 39.36 1.36
N PRO A 50 -27.09 39.21 2.66
CA PRO A 50 -27.82 38.29 3.52
C PRO A 50 -29.23 38.83 3.82
N ASN A 51 -30.23 37.96 3.72
CA ASN A 51 -31.61 38.23 4.13
C ASN A 51 -32.08 37.20 5.16
N TYR A 52 -32.74 37.67 6.22
CA TYR A 52 -33.17 36.87 7.37
C TYR A 52 -34.70 36.92 7.47
N ASP A 53 -35.39 35.88 6.98
CA ASP A 53 -36.86 35.81 7.00
C ASP A 53 -37.34 34.54 7.73
N ARG A 54 -38.39 34.67 8.55
CA ARG A 54 -39.17 33.63 9.27
C ARG A 54 -38.57 32.21 9.21
N ALA A 55 -37.47 32.00 9.93
CA ALA A 55 -36.72 30.74 10.12
C ALA A 55 -35.74 30.27 9.01
N LYS A 56 -35.46 31.05 7.96
CA LYS A 56 -34.47 30.71 6.91
C LYS A 56 -33.52 31.88 6.60
N ARG A 57 -32.21 31.58 6.55
CA ARG A 57 -31.18 32.51 6.06
C ARG A 57 -31.08 32.37 4.55
N THR A 58 -31.30 33.45 3.81
CA THR A 58 -31.27 33.46 2.34
C THR A 58 -30.24 34.46 1.82
N ALA A 59 -29.70 34.20 0.63
CA ALA A 59 -28.81 35.13 -0.06
C ALA A 59 -29.56 35.80 -1.21
N GLN A 60 -29.45 37.12 -1.30
CA GLN A 60 -30.05 37.94 -2.37
C GLN A 60 -28.95 38.74 -3.07
N LYS A 61 -29.22 39.26 -4.27
CA LYS A 61 -28.26 40.03 -5.07
C LYS A 61 -26.94 39.27 -5.23
N ILE A 62 -27.05 38.01 -5.65
CA ILE A 62 -25.93 37.08 -5.71
C ILE A 62 -25.12 37.34 -6.98
N ARG A 63 -23.80 37.44 -6.86
CA ARG A 63 -22.89 37.53 -8.00
C ARG A 63 -21.55 36.85 -7.70
N LEU A 64 -20.78 36.55 -8.73
CA LEU A 64 -19.43 36.00 -8.58
C LEU A 64 -18.52 37.04 -7.88
N ALA A 65 -17.70 36.58 -6.95
CA ALA A 65 -16.70 37.43 -6.31
C ALA A 65 -15.56 37.76 -7.30
N GLY A 66 -15.36 39.04 -7.59
CA GLY A 66 -14.39 39.51 -8.58
C GLY A 66 -14.38 41.01 -8.85
N LEU A 67 -15.39 41.76 -8.36
CA LEU A 67 -15.42 43.22 -8.46
C LEU A 67 -14.46 43.85 -7.45
N ALA A 68 -13.94 45.05 -7.76
CA ALA A 68 -13.00 45.76 -6.87
C ALA A 68 -13.51 45.91 -5.43
N GLU A 69 -14.83 46.08 -5.23
CA GLU A 69 -15.46 46.17 -3.91
C GLU A 69 -15.40 44.86 -3.09
N ASP A 70 -15.26 43.70 -3.74
CA ASP A 70 -15.15 42.40 -3.08
C ASP A 70 -13.83 42.25 -2.36
N TRP A 71 -12.77 42.90 -2.85
CA TRP A 71 -11.43 42.87 -2.26
C TRP A 71 -11.46 43.22 -0.78
N LYS A 72 -12.15 44.31 -0.44
CA LYS A 72 -12.29 44.76 0.96
C LYS A 72 -13.02 43.73 1.82
N THR A 73 -14.00 43.03 1.25
CA THR A 73 -14.77 42.01 1.96
C THR A 73 -13.95 40.73 2.17
N ILE A 74 -13.14 40.32 1.19
CA ILE A 74 -12.17 39.21 1.34
C ILE A 74 -11.19 39.54 2.47
N MET A 75 -10.64 40.76 2.48
CA MET A 75 -9.63 41.17 3.46
C MET A 75 -10.16 41.35 4.89
N GLN A 76 -11.48 41.36 5.13
CA GLN A 76 -12.04 41.36 6.49
C GLN A 76 -11.77 40.07 7.27
N HIS A 77 -11.41 39.00 6.56
CA HIS A 77 -11.04 37.71 7.13
C HIS A 77 -9.52 37.57 7.39
N LEU A 78 -8.71 38.57 7.03
CA LEU A 78 -7.27 38.56 7.26
C LEU A 78 -6.96 38.41 8.76
N GLY A 79 -6.12 37.42 9.11
CA GLY A 79 -5.78 37.09 10.49
C GLY A 79 -6.87 36.33 11.27
N LYS A 80 -7.93 35.85 10.61
CA LYS A 80 -9.00 35.04 11.20
C LYS A 80 -9.03 33.64 10.57
N ASN A 81 -9.68 32.68 11.23
CA ASN A 81 -9.92 31.34 10.67
C ASN A 81 -10.96 31.42 9.52
N ASP A 82 -10.57 30.97 8.33
CA ASP A 82 -11.36 31.08 7.10
C ASP A 82 -11.68 29.71 6.45
N THR A 83 -11.44 28.60 7.16
CA THR A 83 -11.64 27.24 6.66
C THR A 83 -13.12 26.86 6.57
N ILE A 84 -13.52 26.26 5.44
CA ILE A 84 -14.88 25.84 5.12
C ILE A 84 -14.91 24.39 4.64
N ASN A 85 -15.91 23.64 5.09
CA ASN A 85 -16.18 22.27 4.64
C ASN A 85 -17.11 22.23 3.42
N LEU A 86 -16.60 21.80 2.27
CA LEU A 86 -17.34 21.69 1.01
C LEU A 86 -17.68 20.23 0.66
N GLU A 87 -18.89 19.98 0.15
CA GLU A 87 -19.30 18.67 -0.36
C GLU A 87 -18.94 18.53 -1.84
N VAL A 88 -17.89 17.76 -2.14
CA VAL A 88 -17.48 17.49 -3.52
C VAL A 88 -17.91 16.09 -3.94
N LYS A 89 -18.44 16.00 -5.17
CA LYS A 89 -18.77 14.72 -5.81
C LYS A 89 -17.50 14.18 -6.47
N VAL A 90 -16.85 13.22 -5.84
CA VAL A 90 -15.68 12.56 -6.42
C VAL A 90 -16.16 11.45 -7.34
N THR A 91 -15.87 11.61 -8.62
CA THR A 91 -16.07 10.57 -9.63
C THR A 91 -14.74 9.93 -9.97
N GLY A 92 -14.60 8.65 -9.65
CA GLY A 92 -13.40 7.88 -9.92
C GLY A 92 -13.75 6.58 -10.61
N SER A 93 -12.74 5.90 -11.15
CA SER A 93 -12.89 4.51 -11.54
C SER A 93 -12.34 3.65 -10.42
N SER A 94 -13.07 2.63 -9.99
CA SER A 94 -12.50 1.63 -9.08
C SER A 94 -11.31 0.92 -9.75
N ARG A 95 -10.55 0.11 -9.00
CA ARG A 95 -9.46 -0.73 -9.54
C ARG A 95 -9.90 -1.66 -10.69
N TRP A 96 -11.22 -1.80 -10.89
CA TRP A 96 -11.89 -2.58 -11.93
C TRP A 96 -12.52 -1.72 -13.06
N GLY A 97 -12.23 -0.41 -13.09
CA GLY A 97 -12.73 0.51 -14.12
C GLY A 97 -14.18 0.97 -13.94
N ASN A 98 -14.87 0.57 -12.86
CA ASN A 98 -16.25 0.99 -12.63
C ASN A 98 -16.31 2.45 -12.18
N PRO A 99 -17.07 3.32 -12.87
CA PRO A 99 -17.27 4.69 -12.43
C PRO A 99 -18.09 4.67 -11.14
N TYR A 100 -17.48 5.07 -10.03
CA TYR A 100 -18.22 5.36 -8.80
C TYR A 100 -18.36 6.87 -8.64
N SER A 101 -19.39 7.27 -7.93
CA SER A 101 -19.57 8.65 -7.51
C SER A 101 -19.92 8.67 -6.04
N ARG A 102 -19.03 9.24 -5.22
CA ARG A 102 -19.25 9.41 -3.78
C ARG A 102 -19.15 10.89 -3.40
N LYS A 103 -19.87 11.29 -2.36
CA LYS A 103 -19.74 12.62 -1.76
C LYS A 103 -18.62 12.57 -0.73
N GLU A 104 -17.68 13.50 -0.81
CA GLU A 104 -16.62 13.70 0.18
C GLU A 104 -16.67 15.14 0.68
N THR A 105 -16.33 15.34 1.95
CA THR A 105 -16.12 16.66 2.52
C THR A 105 -14.66 17.06 2.33
N ARG A 106 -14.41 18.25 1.78
CA ARG A 106 -13.06 18.83 1.66
C ARG A 106 -13.01 20.18 2.33
N GLU A 107 -11.93 20.41 3.09
CA GLU A 107 -11.61 21.73 3.63
C GLU A 107 -11.12 22.65 2.52
N ALA A 108 -11.59 23.90 2.55
CA ALA A 108 -11.21 24.94 1.62
C ALA A 108 -11.12 26.28 2.33
N SER A 109 -10.06 27.04 2.04
CA SER A 109 -9.91 28.42 2.52
C SER A 109 -10.82 29.35 1.72
N LEU A 110 -11.70 30.07 2.44
CA LEU A 110 -12.56 31.10 1.86
C LEU A 110 -11.71 32.16 1.16
N MET A 111 -10.67 32.67 1.82
CA MET A 111 -9.80 33.72 1.27
C MET A 111 -9.01 33.20 0.07
N GLY A 112 -8.40 32.02 0.17
CA GLY A 112 -7.61 31.42 -0.90
C GLY A 112 -8.41 31.20 -2.18
N LEU A 113 -9.61 30.62 -2.08
CA LEU A 113 -10.49 30.44 -3.25
C LEU A 113 -11.05 31.78 -3.76
N SER A 114 -11.40 32.71 -2.88
CA SER A 114 -11.90 34.03 -3.29
C SER A 114 -10.83 34.83 -4.04
N LEU A 115 -9.58 34.83 -3.59
CA LEU A 115 -8.45 35.48 -4.26
C LEU A 115 -8.15 34.84 -5.61
N LYS A 116 -8.18 33.50 -5.69
CA LYS A 116 -8.00 32.77 -6.95
C LYS A 116 -9.02 33.18 -8.01
N TYR A 117 -10.29 33.38 -7.65
CA TYR A 117 -11.30 33.85 -8.59
C TYR A 117 -11.18 35.35 -8.86
N PHE A 118 -10.88 36.14 -7.83
CA PHE A 118 -10.71 37.59 -7.96
C PHE A 118 -9.58 37.99 -8.91
N PHE A 119 -8.50 37.21 -8.96
CA PHE A 119 -7.35 37.45 -9.84
C PHE A 119 -7.39 36.70 -11.17
N ARG A 120 -8.40 35.85 -11.42
CA ARG A 120 -8.44 34.92 -12.56
C ARG A 120 -8.25 35.59 -13.92
N ASP A 121 -8.82 36.78 -14.10
CA ASP A 121 -8.85 37.49 -15.39
C ASP A 121 -8.05 38.81 -15.31
N LYS A 122 -7.15 38.94 -14.32
CA LYS A 122 -6.29 40.11 -14.13
C LYS A 122 -4.87 39.81 -14.61
N THR A 123 -4.26 40.78 -15.27
CA THR A 123 -2.85 40.78 -15.66
C THR A 123 -1.94 40.87 -14.43
N ASP A 124 -0.68 40.44 -14.55
CA ASP A 124 0.31 40.55 -13.47
C ASP A 124 0.41 42.00 -12.93
N LEU A 125 0.30 43.00 -13.82
CA LEU A 125 0.30 44.42 -13.45
C LEU A 125 -0.95 44.81 -12.62
N GLU A 126 -2.13 44.34 -13.00
CA GLU A 126 -3.37 44.59 -12.24
C GLU A 126 -3.34 43.92 -10.86
N ILE A 127 -2.72 42.73 -10.76
CA ILE A 127 -2.53 42.02 -9.49
C ILE A 127 -1.57 42.81 -8.59
N ILE A 128 -0.41 43.22 -9.13
CA ILE A 128 0.57 44.05 -8.41
C ILE A 128 -0.09 45.34 -7.92
N ASN A 129 -0.81 46.04 -8.80
CA ASN A 129 -1.49 47.30 -8.45
C ASN A 129 -2.54 47.08 -7.36
N GLN A 130 -3.26 45.97 -7.35
CA GLN A 130 -4.23 45.67 -6.29
C GLN A 130 -3.54 45.39 -4.95
N ILE A 131 -2.44 44.62 -4.97
CA ILE A 131 -1.68 44.27 -3.77
C ILE A 131 -1.10 45.54 -3.13
N ILE A 132 -0.49 46.39 -3.95
CA ILE A 132 0.07 47.68 -3.55
C ILE A 132 -1.02 48.64 -3.07
N SER A 133 -2.10 48.80 -3.84
CA SER A 133 -3.19 49.69 -3.48
C SER A 133 -3.81 49.36 -2.12
N PHE A 134 -3.92 48.07 -1.78
CA PHE A 134 -4.41 47.67 -0.47
C PHE A 134 -3.40 47.93 0.64
N PHE A 135 -2.12 47.68 0.40
CA PHE A 135 -1.05 48.07 1.31
C PHE A 135 -1.11 49.58 1.62
N ASP A 136 -1.24 50.42 0.60
CA ASP A 136 -1.27 51.88 0.75
C ASP A 136 -2.54 52.41 1.43
N ASN A 137 -3.70 51.84 1.13
CA ASN A 137 -4.99 52.48 1.43
C ASN A 137 -5.93 51.66 2.34
N GLY A 138 -5.65 50.38 2.55
CA GLY A 138 -6.61 49.45 3.17
C GLY A 138 -6.07 48.57 4.29
N LEU A 139 -4.75 48.42 4.38
CA LEU A 139 -4.08 47.54 5.34
C LEU A 139 -3.83 48.28 6.65
N ARG A 140 -4.25 47.67 7.76
CA ARG A 140 -3.87 48.16 9.10
C ARG A 140 -2.45 47.68 9.43
N THR A 141 -1.67 48.53 10.09
CA THR A 141 -0.29 48.23 10.51
C THR A 141 -0.16 46.87 11.21
N GLU A 142 -1.06 46.58 12.15
CA GLU A 142 -1.09 45.33 12.94
C GLU A 142 -1.23 44.04 12.08
N HIS A 143 -1.74 44.15 10.86
CA HIS A 143 -1.96 43.00 9.97
C HIS A 143 -0.92 42.89 8.85
N PHE A 144 0.10 43.74 8.82
CA PHE A 144 1.09 43.76 7.74
C PHE A 144 1.76 42.40 7.51
N ILE A 145 2.25 41.76 8.57
CA ILE A 145 2.90 40.45 8.48
C ILE A 145 1.93 39.38 7.95
N ALA A 146 0.71 39.32 8.49
CA ALA A 146 -0.31 38.36 8.04
C ALA A 146 -0.71 38.57 6.57
N TYR A 147 -0.71 39.83 6.11
CA TYR A 147 -0.97 40.16 4.71
C TYR A 147 0.12 39.65 3.78
N CYS A 148 1.39 39.85 4.16
CA CYS A 148 2.53 39.36 3.38
C CYS A 148 2.55 37.82 3.28
N GLU A 149 2.22 37.11 4.36
CA GLU A 149 2.12 35.64 4.36
C GLU A 149 0.97 35.13 3.46
N LEU A 150 -0.17 35.83 3.45
CA LEU A 150 -1.32 35.48 2.60
C LEU A 150 -0.98 35.54 1.10
N ILE A 151 -0.34 36.64 0.65
CA ILE A 151 -0.02 36.82 -0.77
C ILE A 151 1.13 35.91 -1.25
N GLU A 152 2.01 35.49 -0.33
CA GLU A 152 3.06 34.50 -0.61
C GLU A 152 2.49 33.07 -0.82
N SER A 153 1.25 32.81 -0.40
CA SER A 153 0.64 31.48 -0.50
C SER A 153 0.33 31.07 -1.95
N LYS A 154 0.77 29.86 -2.35
CA LYS A 154 0.56 29.31 -3.71
C LYS A 154 -0.92 29.21 -4.11
N SER A 155 -1.80 29.08 -3.14
CA SER A 155 -3.26 28.97 -3.34
C SER A 155 -3.93 30.30 -3.72
N ALA A 156 -3.36 31.44 -3.35
CA ALA A 156 -4.02 32.74 -3.46
C ALA A 156 -3.95 33.37 -4.87
N LEU A 157 -2.82 33.25 -5.57
CA LEU A 157 -2.60 33.98 -6.83
C LEU A 157 -2.83 33.15 -8.10
N ASN A 158 -2.93 31.81 -8.01
CA ASN A 158 -3.23 30.89 -9.12
C ASN A 158 -2.48 31.20 -10.44
N MET A 159 -1.20 31.58 -10.33
CA MET A 159 -0.32 31.95 -11.43
C MET A 159 0.91 31.01 -11.48
N PRO A 160 1.61 30.91 -12.63
CA PRO A 160 2.84 30.12 -12.75
C PRO A 160 3.89 30.56 -11.71
N PRO A 161 4.70 29.64 -11.15
CA PRO A 161 5.68 29.96 -10.11
C PRO A 161 6.68 31.07 -10.49
N GLN A 162 7.03 31.17 -11.77
CA GLN A 162 7.94 32.21 -12.28
C GLN A 162 7.29 33.60 -12.23
N ASN A 163 6.00 33.72 -12.59
CA ASN A 163 5.24 34.96 -12.50
C ASN A 163 4.99 35.36 -11.04
N MET A 164 4.69 34.39 -10.16
CA MET A 164 4.51 34.63 -8.73
C MET A 164 5.76 35.23 -8.08
N ALA A 165 6.94 34.69 -8.38
CA ALA A 165 8.20 35.23 -7.89
C ALA A 165 8.43 36.66 -8.38
N ALA A 166 8.12 36.97 -9.65
CA ALA A 166 8.23 38.32 -10.20
C ALA A 166 7.26 39.31 -9.53
N VAL A 167 5.99 38.91 -9.34
CA VAL A 167 4.95 39.71 -8.67
C VAL A 167 5.31 39.99 -7.22
N LEU A 168 5.71 38.97 -6.46
CA LEU A 168 6.09 39.13 -5.05
C LEU A 168 7.38 39.94 -4.88
N SER A 169 8.35 39.79 -5.79
CA SER A 169 9.56 40.60 -5.79
C SER A 169 9.23 42.09 -5.95
N ILE A 170 8.35 42.43 -6.90
CA ILE A 170 7.90 43.81 -7.12
C ILE A 170 7.09 44.32 -5.91
N ALA A 171 6.19 43.52 -5.36
CA ALA A 171 5.38 43.91 -4.21
C ALA A 171 6.23 44.13 -2.95
N PHE A 172 7.17 43.24 -2.64
CA PHE A 172 8.05 43.38 -1.47
C PHE A 172 9.10 44.47 -1.63
N ASP A 173 9.60 44.72 -2.84
CA ASP A 173 10.42 45.90 -3.14
C ASP A 173 9.63 47.19 -2.92
N TYR A 174 8.36 47.21 -3.33
CA TYR A 174 7.46 48.33 -3.06
C TYR A 174 7.20 48.49 -1.56
N PHE A 175 6.86 47.43 -0.83
CA PHE A 175 6.62 47.50 0.61
C PHE A 175 7.87 48.01 1.33
N GLY A 176 9.04 47.43 1.07
CA GLY A 176 10.30 47.85 1.67
C GLY A 176 10.61 49.35 1.52
N LYS A 177 10.13 49.99 0.44
CA LYS A 177 10.28 51.44 0.20
C LYS A 177 9.21 52.31 0.85
N ASN A 178 8.08 51.73 1.27
CA ASN A 178 6.88 52.47 1.68
C ASN A 178 6.34 52.05 3.06
N LEU A 179 7.09 51.26 3.84
CA LEU A 179 6.70 50.93 5.21
C LEU A 179 6.71 52.18 6.10
N ASN A 180 5.68 52.30 6.93
CA ASN A 180 5.73 53.23 8.05
C ASN A 180 6.64 52.68 9.17
N GLU A 181 7.02 53.55 10.09
CA GLU A 181 7.92 53.24 11.20
C GLU A 181 7.43 52.08 12.08
N GLU A 182 6.13 51.97 12.32
CA GLU A 182 5.55 50.92 13.15
C GLU A 182 5.60 49.54 12.47
N MET A 183 5.30 49.47 11.16
CA MET A 183 5.45 48.25 10.36
C MET A 183 6.93 47.87 10.22
N LEU A 184 7.82 48.85 10.00
CA LEU A 184 9.27 48.63 9.90
C LEU A 184 9.83 48.05 11.21
N PHE A 185 9.43 48.61 12.36
CA PHE A 185 9.81 48.12 13.67
C PHE A 185 9.26 46.69 13.92
N ALA A 186 8.02 46.40 13.52
CA ALA A 186 7.44 45.07 13.65
C ALA A 186 8.19 44.01 12.81
N VAL A 187 8.57 44.36 11.57
CA VAL A 187 9.39 43.51 10.69
C VAL A 187 10.77 43.29 11.30
N TRP A 188 11.40 44.36 11.81
CA TRP A 188 12.72 44.32 12.43
C TRP A 188 12.74 43.50 13.72
N LYS A 189 11.72 43.63 14.56
CA LYS A 189 11.57 42.89 15.81
C LYS A 189 11.37 41.39 15.56
N GLN A 190 10.63 41.01 14.51
CA GLN A 190 10.36 39.61 14.14
C GLN A 190 11.37 38.98 13.16
N LYS A 191 12.38 39.73 12.71
CA LYS A 191 13.41 39.27 11.74
C LYS A 191 12.84 38.79 10.39
N LYS A 192 11.77 39.43 9.87
CA LYS A 192 11.12 39.04 8.61
C LYS A 192 11.61 39.89 7.42
N PHE A 193 12.92 39.97 7.23
CA PHE A 193 13.56 40.93 6.30
C PHE A 193 13.25 40.69 4.81
N LYS A 194 12.79 39.50 4.43
CA LYS A 194 12.27 39.24 3.09
C LYS A 194 11.15 40.19 2.65
N TYR A 195 10.35 40.73 3.59
CA TYR A 195 9.31 41.72 3.29
C TYR A 195 9.86 43.12 3.02
N LEU A 196 11.16 43.32 3.26
CA LEU A 196 11.94 44.49 2.84
C LEU A 196 12.70 44.23 1.53
N ALA A 197 12.39 43.13 0.83
CA ALA A 197 13.14 42.62 -0.33
C ALA A 197 14.63 42.33 -0.03
N ARG A 198 14.94 41.89 1.19
CA ARG A 198 16.30 41.53 1.62
C ARG A 198 16.43 40.03 1.86
N THR A 199 17.64 39.49 1.75
CA THR A 199 17.93 38.09 2.08
C THR A 199 18.17 37.93 3.57
N ASP A 200 17.71 36.82 4.16
CA ASP A 200 17.75 36.53 5.60
C ASP A 200 19.17 36.29 6.19
N LYS A 201 20.24 36.69 5.49
CA LYS A 201 21.63 36.40 5.88
C LYS A 201 22.25 37.44 6.82
N ASP A 202 21.73 38.67 6.86
CA ASP A 202 22.26 39.78 7.67
C ASP A 202 21.12 40.51 8.42
N ASP A 203 21.39 41.04 9.62
CA ASP A 203 20.43 41.87 10.37
C ASP A 203 20.23 43.23 9.67
N TYR A 204 19.10 43.89 9.92
CA TYR A 204 18.77 45.18 9.32
C TYR A 204 19.01 46.32 10.32
N GLU A 205 19.98 47.18 10.04
CA GLU A 205 20.20 48.42 10.77
C GLU A 205 19.03 49.39 10.50
N ILE A 206 18.10 49.46 11.46
CA ILE A 206 16.92 50.34 11.45
C ILE A 206 17.35 51.78 11.82
N PRO A 207 16.60 52.85 11.50
CA PRO A 207 16.96 54.20 11.92
C PRO A 207 17.04 54.37 13.45
N GLU A 208 18.05 55.10 13.93
CA GLU A 208 18.30 55.34 15.36
C GLU A 208 17.13 56.06 16.02
N GLU A 209 16.55 57.05 15.35
CA GLU A 209 15.43 57.86 15.86
C GLU A 209 14.20 57.00 16.18
N LEU A 210 13.98 55.94 15.38
CA LEU A 210 12.90 55.00 15.58
C LEU A 210 13.15 54.15 16.84
N LEU A 211 14.39 53.71 17.08
CA LEU A 211 14.75 53.02 18.33
C LEU A 211 14.60 53.92 19.55
N VAL A 212 14.99 55.20 19.45
CA VAL A 212 14.79 56.19 20.53
C VAL A 212 13.29 56.33 20.87
N SER A 213 12.43 56.48 19.85
CA SER A 213 10.99 56.61 20.03
C SER A 213 10.32 55.36 20.61
N LYS A 214 10.93 54.19 20.39
CA LYS A 214 10.47 52.87 20.86
C LYS A 214 11.31 52.33 22.02
N SER A 215 12.07 53.18 22.70
CA SER A 215 13.00 52.81 23.79
C SER A 215 12.38 51.99 24.91
N SER A 216 11.09 52.19 25.23
CA SER A 216 10.37 51.39 26.21
C SER A 216 10.11 49.94 25.79
N GLU A 217 10.16 49.64 24.49
CA GLU A 217 9.94 48.31 23.90
C GLU A 217 11.25 47.55 23.60
N ILE A 218 12.40 48.16 23.93
CA ILE A 218 13.75 47.62 23.71
C ILE A 218 14.23 46.92 24.99
N GLY A 219 14.53 45.63 24.87
CA GLY A 219 15.14 44.82 25.91
C GLY A 219 16.60 44.49 25.61
N ILE A 220 17.17 43.64 26.46
CA ILE A 220 18.55 43.14 26.32
C ILE A 220 18.80 42.46 24.95
N PRO A 221 17.90 41.60 24.41
CA PRO A 221 18.12 40.96 23.11
C PRO A 221 18.17 41.95 21.94
N GLU A 222 17.41 43.04 22.04
CA GLU A 222 17.45 44.12 21.07
C GLU A 222 18.72 44.96 21.21
N LEU A 223 19.16 45.28 22.43
CA LEU A 223 20.41 46.02 22.67
C LEU A 223 21.64 45.29 22.14
N ASP A 224 21.70 43.97 22.27
CA ASP A 224 22.80 43.15 21.73
C ASP A 224 22.88 43.21 20.20
N ARG A 225 21.73 43.23 19.53
CA ARG A 225 21.65 43.45 18.07
C ARG A 225 22.08 44.86 17.70
N ILE A 226 21.56 45.85 18.42
CA ILE A 226 21.82 47.28 18.19
C ILE A 226 23.31 47.58 18.38
N LEU A 227 24.01 46.90 19.29
CA LEU A 227 25.44 47.07 19.52
C LEU A 227 26.28 46.90 18.24
N ASN A 228 25.82 46.08 17.30
CA ASN A 228 26.49 45.82 16.03
C ASN A 228 26.16 46.84 14.92
N TYR A 229 25.29 47.83 15.21
CA TYR A 229 24.94 48.90 14.28
C TYR A 229 25.95 50.03 14.32
N SER A 230 26.01 50.83 13.25
CA SER A 230 26.98 51.92 13.12
C SER A 230 26.91 52.96 14.26
N TYR A 231 25.72 53.19 14.82
CA TYR A 231 25.46 54.06 15.97
C TYR A 231 25.31 53.29 17.31
N GLY A 232 25.41 51.96 17.28
CA GLY A 232 25.00 51.07 18.37
C GLY A 232 25.66 51.32 19.72
N ALA A 233 26.98 51.51 19.72
CA ALA A 233 27.73 51.76 20.95
C ALA A 233 27.35 53.08 21.64
N ALA A 234 27.06 54.12 20.86
CA ALA A 234 26.62 55.42 21.39
C ALA A 234 25.19 55.32 21.96
N PHE A 235 24.26 54.76 21.18
CA PHE A 235 22.88 54.55 21.60
C PHE A 235 22.77 53.75 22.90
N CYS A 236 23.49 52.62 23.00
CA CYS A 236 23.47 51.78 24.21
C CYS A 236 24.00 52.52 25.45
N SER A 237 25.03 53.34 25.30
CA SER A 237 25.59 54.15 26.40
C SER A 237 24.59 55.20 26.91
N ASP A 238 23.95 55.94 26.00
CA ASP A 238 22.98 56.98 26.37
C ASP A 238 21.73 56.37 27.01
N PHE A 239 21.23 55.25 26.47
CA PHE A 239 20.10 54.50 27.02
C PHE A 239 20.32 54.06 28.49
N ILE A 240 21.56 53.76 28.88
CA ILE A 240 21.90 53.29 30.23
C ILE A 240 22.14 54.44 31.20
N ASN A 241 22.79 55.51 30.74
CA ASN A 241 23.04 56.70 31.57
C ASN A 241 21.72 57.32 32.08
N ASP A 242 20.69 57.36 31.25
CA ASP A 242 19.36 57.84 31.67
C ASP A 242 18.74 56.98 32.79
N LYS A 243 19.04 55.67 32.83
CA LYS A 243 18.59 54.78 33.91
C LYS A 243 19.36 54.99 35.22
N LEU A 244 20.60 55.46 35.18
CA LEU A 244 21.48 55.60 36.36
C LEU A 244 21.23 56.88 37.19
N ASN A 245 20.60 57.91 36.63
CA ASN A 245 20.43 59.23 37.28
C ASN A 245 19.57 59.26 38.56
N SER A 246 18.93 58.16 38.99
CA SER A 246 17.99 58.11 40.14
C SER A 246 18.36 57.13 41.27
N ILE A 247 19.59 56.59 41.24
CA ILE A 247 19.97 55.34 41.92
C ILE A 247 19.96 55.37 43.47
N TYR A 248 20.24 56.51 44.10
CA TYR A 248 20.33 56.64 45.57
C TYR A 248 18.96 56.66 46.28
N SER A 249 17.88 56.83 45.54
CA SER A 249 16.51 56.82 46.06
C SER A 249 15.84 55.44 46.00
N LEU A 250 16.55 54.45 45.49
CA LEU A 250 16.01 53.13 45.19
C LEU A 250 16.09 52.19 46.40
N THR A 251 15.11 51.30 46.49
CA THR A 251 15.12 50.14 47.40
C THR A 251 16.16 49.12 46.95
N SER A 252 16.58 48.24 47.87
CA SER A 252 17.48 47.11 47.60
C SER A 252 17.10 46.33 46.33
N SER A 253 15.80 46.03 46.14
CA SER A 253 15.28 45.32 44.96
C SER A 253 15.43 46.05 43.62
N LYS A 254 15.32 47.38 43.59
CA LYS A 254 15.40 48.17 42.36
C LYS A 254 16.84 48.41 41.93
N ILE A 255 17.76 48.45 42.89
CA ILE A 255 19.20 48.51 42.64
C ILE A 255 19.68 47.25 41.89
N LYS A 256 19.16 46.07 42.23
CA LYS A 256 19.54 44.80 41.60
C LYS A 256 19.26 44.75 40.08
N GLY A 257 18.14 45.32 39.63
CA GLY A 257 17.77 45.34 38.20
C GLY A 257 18.61 46.29 37.33
N VAL A 258 19.47 47.11 37.93
CA VAL A 258 20.38 48.01 37.21
C VAL A 258 21.68 47.29 36.81
N TYR A 259 22.04 46.19 37.47
CA TYR A 259 23.27 45.44 37.18
C TYR A 259 23.28 44.83 35.78
N ASP A 260 22.13 44.38 35.27
CA ASP A 260 22.03 43.68 33.97
C ASP A 260 22.35 44.57 32.76
N TYR A 261 22.34 45.89 32.95
CA TYR A 261 22.66 46.87 31.91
C TYR A 261 24.15 47.23 31.88
N LEU A 262 24.93 46.82 32.89
CA LEU A 262 26.34 47.22 33.02
C LEU A 262 27.22 46.67 31.89
N ASP A 263 26.82 45.59 31.21
CA ASP A 263 27.60 44.96 30.14
C ASP A 263 27.68 45.77 28.84
N PHE A 264 26.77 46.73 28.65
CA PHE A 264 26.76 47.61 27.48
C PHE A 264 27.43 48.96 27.74
N LEU A 265 28.01 49.16 28.93
CA LEU A 265 28.84 50.32 29.26
C LEU A 265 30.32 50.04 28.96
N VAL A 266 31.06 51.10 28.63
CA VAL A 266 32.51 51.04 28.41
C VAL A 266 33.22 50.56 29.70
N PRO A 267 34.24 49.67 29.62
CA PRO A 267 34.81 48.97 30.78
C PRO A 267 35.22 49.85 31.97
N ASP A 268 35.88 50.98 31.73
CA ASP A 268 36.35 51.87 32.80
C ASP A 268 35.20 52.55 33.55
N TYR A 269 34.10 52.83 32.86
CA TYR A 269 32.91 53.44 33.45
C TYR A 269 32.07 52.41 34.22
N LYS A 270 31.98 51.19 33.69
CA LYS A 270 31.29 50.04 34.28
C LYS A 270 31.78 49.71 35.69
N GLU A 271 33.10 49.64 35.90
CA GLU A 271 33.66 49.24 37.20
C GLU A 271 33.40 50.29 38.30
N LYS A 272 33.41 51.57 37.92
CA LYS A 272 33.10 52.68 38.83
C LYS A 272 31.65 52.63 39.32
N ILE A 273 30.69 52.40 38.43
CA ILE A 273 29.26 52.34 38.77
C ILE A 273 28.95 51.09 39.61
N ARG A 274 29.60 49.95 39.31
CA ARG A 274 29.42 48.70 40.06
C ARG A 274 29.76 48.84 41.55
N ARG A 275 30.89 49.46 41.88
CA ARG A 275 31.31 49.65 43.29
C ARG A 275 30.33 50.53 44.08
N GLN A 276 29.72 51.53 43.44
CA GLN A 276 28.73 52.39 44.10
C GLN A 276 27.42 51.63 44.39
N LEU A 277 27.04 50.71 43.50
CA LEU A 277 25.86 49.88 43.67
C LEU A 277 26.01 48.84 44.79
N ASP A 278 27.18 48.19 44.87
CA ASP A 278 27.44 47.14 45.86
C ASP A 278 27.30 47.66 47.30
N ALA A 279 27.88 48.83 47.60
CA ALA A 279 27.86 49.40 48.94
C ALA A 279 26.44 49.80 49.40
N LEU A 280 25.64 50.40 48.52
CA LEU A 280 24.27 50.81 48.84
C LEU A 280 23.31 49.63 49.03
N TYR A 281 23.51 48.56 48.25
CA TYR A 281 22.66 47.36 48.32
C TYR A 281 22.79 46.65 49.67
N ILE A 282 24.00 46.56 50.22
CA ILE A 282 24.29 45.87 51.48
C ILE A 282 23.65 46.58 52.67
N GLU A 283 23.85 47.89 52.80
CA GLU A 283 23.36 48.69 53.94
C GLU A 283 21.83 48.62 54.06
N LYS A 284 21.12 48.78 52.93
CA LYS A 284 19.64 48.81 52.92
C LYS A 284 19.03 47.45 53.24
N SER A 285 19.63 46.37 52.74
CA SER A 285 19.05 45.03 52.87
C SER A 285 19.11 44.48 54.31
N ALA A 286 20.17 44.76 55.08
CA ALA A 286 20.31 44.24 56.44
C ALA A 286 19.32 44.89 57.43
N ALA A 287 19.12 46.21 57.34
CA ALA A 287 18.19 46.94 58.22
C ALA A 287 16.72 46.56 57.95
N GLU A 288 16.36 46.30 56.68
CA GLU A 288 15.01 45.90 56.28
C GLU A 288 14.60 44.54 56.86
N LEU A 289 15.55 43.60 57.03
CA LEU A 289 15.26 42.22 57.48
C LEU A 289 14.98 42.10 58.97
N VAL A 290 15.78 42.77 59.80
CA VAL A 290 15.58 42.75 61.27
C VAL A 290 14.24 43.39 61.64
N GLN A 291 13.88 44.50 60.99
CA GLN A 291 12.59 45.16 61.19
C GLN A 291 11.39 44.30 60.75
N GLN A 292 11.59 43.41 59.78
CA GLN A 292 10.55 42.46 59.35
C GLN A 292 10.39 41.30 60.35
N ALA A 293 11.48 40.83 60.97
CA ALA A 293 11.44 39.77 61.97
C ALA A 293 10.64 40.16 63.23
N GLU A 294 10.82 41.39 63.74
CA GLU A 294 10.10 41.88 64.93
C GLU A 294 8.58 41.94 64.74
N LYS A 295 8.14 42.19 63.50
CA LYS A 295 6.72 42.31 63.11
C LYS A 295 6.02 40.96 62.94
N LEU A 296 6.74 39.83 63.07
CA LEU A 296 6.13 38.50 62.97
C LEU A 296 5.17 38.21 64.13
N GLN A 297 4.06 37.54 63.81
CA GLN A 297 3.09 37.04 64.79
C GLN A 297 3.61 35.78 65.52
N THR A 298 2.87 35.30 66.52
CA THR A 298 3.17 34.04 67.24
C THR A 298 3.24 32.87 66.26
N ILE A 299 4.26 32.02 66.37
CA ILE A 299 4.47 30.85 65.53
C ILE A 299 3.68 29.67 66.10
N ARG A 300 2.62 29.26 65.40
CA ARG A 300 1.72 28.17 65.84
C ARG A 300 1.73 26.96 64.92
N ASN A 301 2.27 27.10 63.71
CA ASN A 301 2.26 26.06 62.71
C ASN A 301 3.42 26.26 61.70
N ALA A 302 3.54 25.34 60.75
CA ALA A 302 4.58 25.38 59.72
C ALA A 302 4.45 26.59 58.78
N GLU A 303 3.25 27.10 58.54
CA GLU A 303 3.03 28.28 57.71
C GLU A 303 3.53 29.55 58.39
N ASP A 304 3.25 29.70 59.69
CA ASP A 304 3.78 30.80 60.49
C ASP A 304 5.33 30.75 60.51
N PHE A 305 5.89 29.54 60.63
CA PHE A 305 7.35 29.32 60.63
C PHE A 305 8.01 29.57 59.26
N LYS A 306 7.29 29.42 58.13
CA LYS A 306 7.84 29.77 56.80
C LYS A 306 8.26 31.24 56.75
N SER A 307 7.54 32.12 57.44
CA SER A 307 7.88 33.55 57.49
C SER A 307 9.28 33.78 58.08
N TYR A 308 9.72 32.91 58.98
CA TYR A 308 11.09 32.93 59.51
C TYR A 308 12.11 32.40 58.50
N SER A 309 11.86 31.26 57.86
CA SER A 309 12.77 30.71 56.82
C SER A 309 12.95 31.69 55.66
N LEU A 310 11.86 32.33 55.22
CA LEU A 310 11.87 33.39 54.19
C LEU A 310 12.73 34.60 54.57
N LEU A 311 12.80 34.95 55.86
CA LEU A 311 13.64 36.05 56.32
C LEU A 311 15.13 35.67 56.29
N LEU A 312 15.48 34.44 56.67
CA LEU A 312 16.85 33.97 56.60
C LEU A 312 17.37 33.86 55.17
N ASP A 313 16.53 33.39 54.24
CA ASP A 313 16.89 33.29 52.81
C ASP A 313 17.10 34.66 52.14
N ARG A 314 16.54 35.72 52.72
CA ARG A 314 16.68 37.08 52.22
C ARG A 314 17.93 37.79 52.74
N ILE A 315 18.68 37.17 53.67
CA ILE A 315 19.98 37.70 54.10
C ILE A 315 20.89 37.77 52.86
N PRO A 316 21.41 38.96 52.51
CA PRO A 316 22.27 39.12 51.34
C PRO A 316 23.46 38.16 51.40
N LYS A 317 23.71 37.44 50.30
CA LYS A 317 24.83 36.51 50.20
C LYS A 317 26.18 37.24 50.20
N GLU A 318 26.15 38.51 49.87
CA GLU A 318 27.25 39.46 49.78
C GLU A 318 27.78 39.87 51.17
N LEU A 319 27.01 39.63 52.24
CA LEU A 319 27.47 39.79 53.63
C LEU A 319 28.54 38.75 53.97
N ASN A 320 29.50 39.11 54.82
CA ASN A 320 30.48 38.14 55.31
C ASN A 320 29.87 37.21 56.37
N ASP A 321 30.56 36.10 56.69
CA ASP A 321 30.02 35.06 57.56
C ASP A 321 29.77 35.55 59.00
N GLY A 322 30.57 36.52 59.47
CA GLY A 322 30.38 37.16 60.78
C GLY A 322 29.09 37.99 60.83
N GLU A 323 28.81 38.76 59.78
CA GLU A 323 27.60 39.56 59.64
C GLU A 323 26.35 38.68 59.49
N LYS A 324 26.41 37.63 58.67
CA LYS A 324 25.31 36.67 58.47
C LYS A 324 24.94 35.96 59.77
N THR A 325 25.93 35.51 60.53
CA THR A 325 25.72 34.82 61.80
C THR A 325 25.06 35.73 62.83
N SER A 326 25.50 36.99 62.89
CA SER A 326 24.94 38.00 63.79
C SER A 326 23.46 38.30 63.48
N VAL A 327 23.11 38.47 62.19
CA VAL A 327 21.72 38.69 61.76
C VAL A 327 20.86 37.45 62.02
N LYS A 328 21.35 36.24 61.75
CA LYS A 328 20.63 34.98 61.98
C LYS A 328 20.28 34.76 63.45
N TYR A 329 21.25 34.92 64.35
CA TYR A 329 21.07 34.69 65.78
C TYR A 329 20.03 35.65 66.41
N ALA A 330 20.04 36.92 65.97
CA ALA A 330 19.06 37.92 66.38
C ALA A 330 17.63 37.52 65.98
N ILE A 331 17.46 36.93 64.79
CA ILE A 331 16.15 36.45 64.32
C ILE A 331 15.73 35.18 65.08
N GLU A 332 16.62 34.19 65.27
CA GLU A 332 16.33 32.90 65.93
C GLU A 332 15.81 33.06 67.37
N SER A 333 16.43 33.95 68.14
CA SER A 333 16.06 34.20 69.53
C SER A 333 14.62 34.75 69.66
N ILE A 334 14.18 35.56 68.68
CA ILE A 334 12.83 36.12 68.62
C ILE A 334 11.79 35.03 68.28
N ILE A 335 12.16 34.05 67.44
CA ILE A 335 11.26 32.95 67.02
C ILE A 335 10.97 31.98 68.16
N ILE A 336 11.97 31.60 68.95
CA ILE A 336 11.79 30.70 70.10
C ILE A 336 10.83 31.32 71.13
N GLN A 337 10.99 32.62 71.42
CA GLN A 337 10.11 33.34 72.35
C GLN A 337 8.66 33.48 71.86
N LYS A 338 8.44 33.45 70.55
CA LYS A 338 7.11 33.62 69.93
C LYS A 338 6.43 32.28 69.57
N CYS A 339 6.95 31.12 69.97
CA CYS A 339 6.38 29.79 69.61
C CYS A 339 5.32 29.28 70.59
N SER A 340 4.25 28.65 70.09
CA SER A 340 3.21 27.98 70.91
C SER A 340 3.58 26.56 71.34
N GLU A 341 3.03 26.09 72.46
CA GLU A 341 3.22 24.71 73.00
C GLU A 341 2.97 23.61 71.96
N GLU A 342 1.89 23.72 71.18
CA GLU A 342 1.46 22.73 70.19
C GLU A 342 2.46 22.54 69.04
N TYR A 343 3.31 23.54 68.79
CA TYR A 343 4.30 23.52 67.69
C TYR A 343 5.72 23.24 68.18
N LYS A 344 5.94 23.14 69.50
CA LYS A 344 7.23 22.78 70.08
C LYS A 344 7.77 21.43 69.62
N PRO A 345 6.95 20.36 69.46
CA PRO A 345 7.45 19.10 68.90
C PRO A 345 8.08 19.26 67.51
N GLU A 346 7.56 20.20 66.72
CA GLU A 346 8.07 20.44 65.38
C GLU A 346 9.38 21.23 65.36
N LEU A 347 9.52 22.19 66.29
CA LEU A 347 10.82 22.85 66.51
C LEU A 347 11.85 21.88 67.12
N TRP A 348 11.42 21.00 68.01
CA TRP A 348 12.28 19.96 68.60
C TRP A 348 12.82 19.02 67.54
N ILE A 349 11.97 18.50 66.64
CA ILE A 349 12.40 17.66 65.52
C ILE A 349 13.37 18.43 64.61
N LYS A 350 13.18 19.76 64.43
CA LYS A 350 14.06 20.65 63.65
C LYS A 350 15.35 21.10 64.35
N GLY A 351 15.65 20.57 65.54
CA GLY A 351 16.93 20.80 66.23
C GLY A 351 16.98 22.03 67.13
N PHE A 352 15.85 22.69 67.39
CA PHE A 352 15.76 23.70 68.44
C PHE A 352 15.84 23.01 69.82
N GLU A 353 16.53 23.64 70.76
CA GLU A 353 16.71 23.11 72.12
C GLU A 353 15.42 23.24 72.97
N ILE A 354 14.41 22.39 72.71
CA ILE A 354 13.11 22.37 73.40
C ILE A 354 12.45 20.97 73.38
N GLU A 355 12.26 20.28 74.52
CA GLU A 355 11.73 18.88 74.56
C GLU A 355 10.22 18.79 74.95
N PRO A 356 9.34 18.13 74.17
CA PRO A 356 7.91 17.94 74.47
C PRO A 356 7.56 16.66 75.26
N SER A 357 6.33 16.54 75.79
CA SER A 357 5.86 15.35 76.54
C SER A 357 5.37 14.18 75.66
N LEU A 358 5.37 12.95 76.20
CA LEU A 358 5.02 11.72 75.46
C LEU A 358 3.57 11.69 74.96
N GLU A 359 2.62 12.24 75.71
CA GLU A 359 1.21 12.35 75.28
C GLU A 359 1.06 13.24 74.03
N VAL A 360 1.82 14.34 73.97
CA VAL A 360 1.84 15.25 72.81
C VAL A 360 2.54 14.58 71.62
N ILE A 361 3.57 13.78 71.87
CA ILE A 361 4.28 12.99 70.85
C ILE A 361 3.35 11.93 70.24
N ALA A 362 2.61 11.18 71.04
CA ALA A 362 1.68 10.15 70.57
C ALA A 362 0.56 10.72 69.69
N GLY A 363 -0.02 11.87 70.09
CA GLY A 363 -1.05 12.55 69.30
C GLY A 363 -0.56 12.98 67.91
N ILE A 364 0.70 13.42 67.81
CA ILE A 364 1.32 13.76 66.52
C ILE A 364 1.72 12.50 65.73
N PHE A 365 2.18 11.46 66.42
CA PHE A 365 2.61 10.19 65.81
C PHE A 365 1.45 9.46 65.11
N LEU A 366 0.28 9.45 65.76
CA LEU A 366 -0.94 8.78 65.28
C LEU A 366 -1.79 9.64 64.34
N SER A 367 -1.48 10.92 64.19
CA SER A 367 -2.17 11.79 63.22
C SER A 367 -2.05 11.21 61.81
N GLU A 368 -3.18 11.04 61.10
CA GLU A 368 -3.19 10.56 59.71
C GLU A 368 -2.36 11.47 58.79
N ALA A 369 -2.24 12.76 59.12
CA ALA A 369 -1.48 13.75 58.37
C ALA A 369 0.04 13.68 58.61
N ALA A 370 0.53 12.86 59.55
CA ALA A 370 1.96 12.74 59.81
C ALA A 370 2.67 11.92 58.72
N LEU A 371 3.74 12.49 58.15
CA LEU A 371 4.59 11.82 57.17
C LEU A 371 5.44 10.73 57.86
N THR A 372 5.78 9.67 57.11
CA THR A 372 6.64 8.57 57.60
C THR A 372 7.98 9.08 58.13
N GLU A 373 8.61 10.05 57.46
CA GLU A 373 9.88 10.67 57.92
C GLU A 373 9.75 11.35 59.27
N LYS A 374 8.57 11.93 59.54
CA LYS A 374 8.28 12.57 60.83
C LYS A 374 8.12 11.52 61.93
N ARG A 375 7.44 10.41 61.63
CA ARG A 375 7.29 9.28 62.56
C ARG A 375 8.65 8.62 62.84
N THR A 376 9.50 8.41 61.83
CA THR A 376 10.84 7.86 62.05
C THR A 376 11.74 8.82 62.84
N ALA A 377 11.69 10.13 62.57
CA ALA A 377 12.42 11.13 63.35
C ALA A 377 11.98 11.18 64.82
N VAL A 378 10.70 10.93 65.10
CA VAL A 378 10.19 10.75 66.47
C VAL A 378 10.78 9.47 67.10
N LEU A 379 10.70 8.32 66.41
CA LEU A 379 11.26 7.05 66.92
C LEU A 379 12.76 7.15 67.21
N SER A 380 13.54 7.81 66.34
CA SER A 380 14.99 8.02 66.50
C SER A 380 15.39 8.80 67.76
N LYS A 381 14.48 9.60 68.34
CA LYS A 381 14.73 10.38 69.56
C LYS A 381 14.25 9.68 70.83
N LEU A 382 13.58 8.53 70.72
CA LEU A 382 12.99 7.78 71.82
C LEU A 382 13.77 6.48 72.11
N ASP A 383 13.61 5.97 73.32
CA ASP A 383 14.06 4.63 73.73
C ASP A 383 13.15 3.51 73.19
N THR A 384 13.65 2.27 73.16
CA THR A 384 12.99 1.09 72.55
C THR A 384 11.60 0.80 73.13
N ASP A 385 11.41 0.99 74.44
CA ASP A 385 10.13 0.73 75.11
C ASP A 385 9.05 1.69 74.60
N LYS A 386 9.38 2.98 74.52
CA LYS A 386 8.47 4.00 73.96
C LYS A 386 8.26 3.82 72.45
N GLN A 387 9.26 3.33 71.72
CA GLN A 387 9.11 2.99 70.29
C GLN A 387 8.10 1.85 70.10
N PHE A 388 8.18 0.80 70.91
CA PHE A 388 7.27 -0.35 70.83
C PHE A 388 5.83 0.02 71.17
N GLU A 389 5.61 0.78 72.25
CA GLU A 389 4.28 1.25 72.64
C GLU A 389 3.63 2.13 71.56
N LEU A 390 4.39 3.02 70.93
CA LEU A 390 3.88 3.82 69.79
C LEU A 390 3.54 2.95 68.58
N LEU A 391 4.29 1.88 68.32
CA LEU A 391 4.03 0.97 67.20
C LEU A 391 2.81 0.07 67.41
N LYS A 392 2.50 -0.34 68.64
CA LYS A 392 1.22 -1.02 68.96
C LYS A 392 0.03 -0.11 68.65
N LEU A 393 0.05 1.10 69.20
CA LEU A 393 -1.01 2.09 68.96
C LEU A 393 -1.17 2.40 67.47
N TYR A 394 -0.07 2.40 66.71
CA TYR A 394 -0.08 2.60 65.27
C TYR A 394 -0.66 1.40 64.50
N ALA A 395 -0.32 0.17 64.89
CA ALA A 395 -0.87 -1.04 64.28
C ALA A 395 -2.38 -1.16 64.52
N GLU A 396 -2.84 -0.85 65.74
CA GLU A 396 -4.26 -0.84 66.12
C GLU A 396 -5.04 0.25 65.39
N ALA A 397 -4.46 1.44 65.21
CA ALA A 397 -5.11 2.56 64.54
C ALA A 397 -5.16 2.39 63.01
N PHE A 398 -4.22 1.65 62.41
CA PHE A 398 -4.09 1.53 60.96
C PHE A 398 -4.15 0.08 60.47
N ASP A 399 -3.03 -0.64 60.50
CA ASP A 399 -2.90 -2.07 60.19
C ASP A 399 -1.45 -2.52 60.43
N PHE A 400 -1.24 -3.85 60.47
CA PHE A 400 0.08 -4.45 60.65
C PHE A 400 1.04 -4.14 59.48
N GLU A 401 0.55 -4.04 58.25
CA GLU A 401 1.38 -3.78 57.07
C GLU A 401 2.08 -2.42 57.17
N LYS A 402 1.32 -1.38 57.51
CA LYS A 402 1.84 -0.02 57.69
C LYS A 402 2.80 0.04 58.86
N ALA A 403 2.56 -0.73 59.92
CA ALA A 403 3.48 -0.80 61.05
C ALA A 403 4.82 -1.44 60.64
N PHE A 404 4.81 -2.55 59.89
CA PHE A 404 6.02 -3.16 59.33
C PHE A 404 6.77 -2.22 58.38
N LYS A 405 6.06 -1.50 57.52
CA LYS A 405 6.66 -0.48 56.62
C LYS A 405 7.27 0.71 57.39
N LEU A 406 6.65 1.10 58.51
CA LEU A 406 7.19 2.15 59.37
C LEU A 406 8.47 1.66 60.09
N ILE A 407 8.47 0.42 60.60
CA ILE A 407 9.65 -0.25 61.16
C ILE A 407 10.78 -0.32 60.11
N GLN A 408 10.48 -0.73 58.88
CA GLN A 408 11.44 -0.74 57.78
C GLN A 408 12.06 0.64 57.55
N SER A 409 11.23 1.69 57.52
CA SER A 409 11.69 3.07 57.30
C SER A 409 12.59 3.56 58.44
N PHE A 410 12.24 3.22 59.68
CA PHE A 410 13.03 3.53 60.87
C PHE A 410 14.39 2.83 60.86
N ILE A 411 14.41 1.51 60.63
CA ILE A 411 15.65 0.72 60.58
C ILE A 411 16.57 1.20 59.47
N ARG A 412 16.01 1.50 58.29
CA ARG A 412 16.78 2.00 57.16
C ARG A 412 17.53 3.28 57.53
N GLN A 413 16.85 4.21 58.19
CA GLN A 413 17.42 5.48 58.64
C GLN A 413 18.49 5.27 59.73
N GLU A 414 18.21 4.45 60.76
CA GLU A 414 19.13 4.28 61.90
C GLU A 414 20.40 3.49 61.57
N ASN A 415 20.37 2.67 60.53
CA ASN A 415 21.48 1.78 60.16
C ASN A 415 22.13 2.16 58.83
N ASP A 416 21.81 3.34 58.27
CA ASP A 416 22.31 3.85 56.99
C ASP A 416 22.21 2.82 55.85
N LEU A 417 21.05 2.15 55.77
CA LEU A 417 20.81 1.12 54.77
C LEU A 417 20.39 1.75 53.43
N ALA A 418 20.64 1.03 52.34
CA ALA A 418 20.34 1.49 51.00
C ALA A 418 18.90 2.01 50.86
N TYR A 419 18.70 3.01 50.00
CA TYR A 419 17.38 3.60 49.76
C TYR A 419 16.30 2.56 49.43
N TYR A 420 16.66 1.54 48.65
CA TYR A 420 15.80 0.41 48.25
C TYR A 420 15.76 -0.74 49.25
N PHE A 421 16.14 -0.53 50.49
CA PHE A 421 16.07 -1.54 51.54
C PHE A 421 14.61 -1.99 51.74
N GLU A 422 14.39 -3.31 51.64
CA GLU A 422 13.12 -3.97 51.95
C GLU A 422 13.27 -4.89 53.15
N LEU A 423 12.30 -4.82 54.07
CA LEU A 423 12.34 -5.58 55.31
C LEU A 423 11.94 -7.04 55.10
N SER A 424 10.96 -7.31 54.24
CA SER A 424 10.37 -8.65 54.09
C SER A 424 11.34 -9.79 53.73
N PRO A 425 12.34 -9.64 52.82
CA PRO A 425 13.20 -10.75 52.44
C PRO A 425 14.17 -11.20 53.54
N ILE A 426 14.39 -10.34 54.53
CA ILE A 426 15.40 -10.50 55.57
C ILE A 426 14.79 -10.47 56.97
N LEU A 427 13.46 -10.28 57.09
CA LEU A 427 12.75 -10.17 58.36
C LEU A 427 13.09 -11.34 59.29
N PHE A 428 13.20 -12.53 58.73
CA PHE A 428 13.49 -13.78 59.43
C PHE A 428 14.96 -14.22 59.34
N ASP A 429 15.86 -13.39 58.80
CA ASP A 429 17.29 -13.67 58.76
C ASP A 429 17.97 -13.24 60.07
N SER A 430 18.11 -14.20 61.00
CA SER A 430 18.74 -13.97 62.30
C SER A 430 20.20 -13.52 62.21
N THR A 431 20.89 -13.78 61.10
CA THR A 431 22.29 -13.38 60.89
C THR A 431 22.40 -11.92 60.46
N PHE A 432 21.46 -11.43 59.63
CA PHE A 432 21.42 -10.04 59.19
C PHE A 432 21.20 -9.05 60.35
N TRP A 433 20.35 -9.42 61.32
CA TRP A 433 19.94 -8.52 62.40
C TRP A 433 20.99 -8.29 63.48
N ASN A 434 22.04 -9.12 63.54
CA ASN A 434 23.03 -9.04 64.61
C ASN A 434 23.76 -7.69 64.62
N GLY A 435 23.63 -6.93 65.73
CA GLY A 435 24.27 -5.64 65.92
C GLY A 435 23.59 -4.46 65.23
N LYS A 436 22.39 -4.65 64.64
CA LYS A 436 21.60 -3.58 64.02
C LYS A 436 20.69 -2.90 65.04
N LYS A 437 20.58 -1.56 64.95
CA LYS A 437 19.60 -0.79 65.73
C LYS A 437 18.19 -1.16 65.28
N GLY A 438 17.31 -1.45 66.25
CA GLY A 438 15.93 -1.87 66.00
C GLY A 438 15.70 -3.39 65.97
N GLN A 439 16.73 -4.23 66.13
CA GLN A 439 16.58 -5.70 66.21
C GLN A 439 15.58 -6.13 67.30
N GLU A 440 15.71 -5.57 68.51
CA GLU A 440 14.82 -5.87 69.64
C GLU A 440 13.38 -5.44 69.35
N LEU A 441 13.20 -4.29 68.70
CA LEU A 441 11.90 -3.76 68.31
C LEU A 441 11.17 -4.65 67.30
N ILE A 442 11.90 -5.18 66.30
CA ILE A 442 11.35 -6.14 65.31
C ILE A 442 10.87 -7.41 66.01
N SER A 443 11.69 -7.96 66.91
CA SER A 443 11.37 -9.18 67.65
C SER A 443 10.08 -9.02 68.46
N LEU A 444 9.96 -7.90 69.19
CA LEU A 444 8.76 -7.57 69.97
C LEU A 444 7.53 -7.39 69.09
N PHE A 445 7.66 -6.73 67.93
CA PHE A 445 6.53 -6.49 67.03
C PHE A 445 6.10 -7.75 66.26
N ASN A 446 7.04 -8.62 65.86
CA ASN A 446 6.73 -9.93 65.26
C ASN A 446 5.95 -10.82 66.23
N GLY A 447 6.36 -10.89 67.49
CA GLY A 447 5.63 -11.64 68.51
C GLY A 447 4.21 -11.10 68.73
N TYR A 448 4.04 -9.77 68.71
CA TYR A 448 2.71 -9.15 68.78
C TYR A 448 1.84 -9.47 67.55
N PHE A 449 2.40 -9.47 66.34
CA PHE A 449 1.68 -9.85 65.13
C PHE A 449 1.22 -11.32 65.16
N GLU A 450 2.07 -12.26 65.59
CA GLU A 450 1.71 -13.67 65.68
C GLU A 450 0.58 -13.93 66.68
N GLU A 451 0.56 -13.22 67.80
CA GLU A 451 -0.46 -13.38 68.84
C GLU A 451 -1.81 -12.74 68.46
N GLN A 452 -1.79 -11.58 67.78
CA GLN A 452 -2.99 -10.75 67.58
C GLN A 452 -3.59 -10.81 66.17
N SER A 453 -2.88 -11.37 65.17
CA SER A 453 -3.41 -11.46 63.79
C SER A 453 -4.37 -12.63 63.57
N ASP A 454 -5.35 -12.44 62.68
CA ASP A 454 -6.25 -13.49 62.19
C ASP A 454 -5.70 -14.23 60.93
N GLU A 455 -6.41 -15.26 60.47
CA GLU A 455 -5.99 -16.08 59.31
C GLU A 455 -5.98 -15.31 57.98
N GLU A 456 -6.90 -14.35 57.77
CA GLU A 456 -6.92 -13.54 56.54
C GLU A 456 -5.73 -12.57 56.51
N GLN A 457 -5.41 -11.96 57.65
CA GLN A 457 -4.24 -11.10 57.83
C GLN A 457 -2.94 -11.88 57.61
N ARG A 458 -2.84 -13.11 58.12
CA ARG A 458 -1.69 -14.00 57.89
C ARG A 458 -1.56 -14.39 56.42
N TYR A 459 -2.68 -14.69 55.73
CA TYR A 459 -2.70 -14.98 54.29
C TYR A 459 -2.19 -13.80 53.46
N ASP A 460 -2.61 -12.56 53.77
CA ASP A 460 -2.10 -11.35 53.07
C ASP A 460 -0.62 -11.08 53.38
N MET A 461 -0.21 -11.22 54.65
CA MET A 461 1.17 -11.01 55.07
C MET A 461 2.14 -12.05 54.48
N PHE A 462 1.68 -13.28 54.22
CA PHE A 462 2.46 -14.31 53.52
C PHE A 462 2.91 -13.83 52.13
N PHE A 463 2.00 -13.33 51.29
CA PHE A 463 2.36 -12.87 49.94
C PHE A 463 3.28 -11.64 49.94
N ARG A 464 3.24 -10.86 51.01
CA ARG A 464 4.07 -9.67 51.24
C ARG A 464 5.43 -9.99 51.87
N GLY A 465 5.63 -11.24 52.30
CA GLY A 465 6.87 -11.72 52.91
C GLY A 465 7.07 -11.28 54.36
N PHE A 466 6.00 -10.87 55.04
CA PHE A 466 6.02 -10.58 56.48
C PHE A 466 5.56 -11.77 57.33
N TYR A 467 5.18 -12.87 56.69
CA TYR A 467 4.81 -14.13 57.32
C TYR A 467 5.31 -15.30 56.45
N THR A 468 5.70 -16.41 57.06
CA THR A 468 6.38 -17.53 56.36
C THR A 468 5.46 -18.71 56.06
N GLU A 469 4.34 -18.86 56.77
CA GLU A 469 3.41 -19.98 56.61
C GLU A 469 2.21 -19.56 55.75
N VAL A 470 1.76 -20.44 54.84
CA VAL A 470 0.57 -20.20 54.01
C VAL A 470 -0.64 -20.93 54.59
N PRO A 471 -1.75 -20.23 54.89
CA PRO A 471 -3.01 -20.87 55.25
C PRO A 471 -3.61 -21.65 54.08
N ILE A 472 -3.44 -22.98 54.06
CA ILE A 472 -3.79 -23.85 52.91
C ILE A 472 -5.29 -23.86 52.59
N GLU A 473 -6.15 -23.79 53.61
CA GLU A 473 -7.61 -23.74 53.43
C GLU A 473 -8.05 -22.50 52.65
N LEU A 474 -7.39 -21.35 52.89
CA LEU A 474 -7.63 -20.12 52.13
C LEU A 474 -7.07 -20.20 50.71
N VAL A 475 -6.05 -21.02 50.45
CA VAL A 475 -5.58 -21.29 49.07
C VAL A 475 -6.66 -22.03 48.29
N TYR A 476 -7.24 -23.10 48.86
CA TYR A 476 -8.31 -23.85 48.20
C TYR A 476 -9.56 -23.00 47.98
N HIS A 477 -9.97 -22.21 48.98
CA HIS A 477 -11.11 -21.31 48.86
C HIS A 477 -10.93 -20.27 47.74
N ASN A 478 -9.72 -19.71 47.60
CA ASN A 478 -9.44 -18.62 46.68
C ASN A 478 -8.83 -19.07 45.34
N ILE A 479 -8.68 -20.38 45.09
CA ILE A 479 -7.89 -20.94 43.97
C ILE A 479 -8.22 -20.33 42.59
N ALA A 480 -9.49 -20.02 42.34
CA ALA A 480 -9.96 -19.41 41.10
C ALA A 480 -9.31 -18.03 40.84
N GLY A 481 -9.11 -17.21 41.89
CA GLY A 481 -8.54 -15.87 41.81
C GLY A 481 -7.01 -15.78 41.93
N ILE A 482 -6.32 -16.90 42.16
CA ILE A 482 -4.86 -16.90 42.32
C ILE A 482 -4.17 -16.77 40.95
N GLU A 483 -3.34 -15.75 40.78
CA GLU A 483 -2.54 -15.53 39.57
C GLU A 483 -1.23 -16.35 39.59
N LYS A 484 -0.56 -16.46 38.43
CA LYS A 484 0.66 -17.28 38.25
C LYS A 484 1.69 -17.06 39.35
N ASP A 485 2.09 -15.81 39.59
CA ASP A 485 3.17 -15.48 40.53
C ASP A 485 2.81 -15.82 41.99
N LYS A 486 1.53 -15.68 42.35
CA LYS A 486 1.04 -16.06 43.68
C LYS A 486 0.98 -17.58 43.82
N LEU A 487 0.55 -18.30 42.78
CA LEU A 487 0.53 -19.76 42.78
C LEU A 487 1.94 -20.32 42.89
N GLU A 488 2.90 -19.74 42.16
CA GLU A 488 4.29 -20.12 42.25
C GLU A 488 4.85 -19.93 43.67
N LYS A 489 4.59 -18.79 44.32
CA LYS A 489 4.97 -18.55 45.72
C LYS A 489 4.37 -19.58 46.69
N ILE A 490 3.11 -19.99 46.47
CA ILE A 490 2.46 -21.04 47.28
C ILE A 490 3.22 -22.37 47.11
N LEU A 491 3.51 -22.77 45.87
CA LEU A 491 4.23 -24.01 45.55
C LEU A 491 5.69 -24.02 46.04
N GLN A 492 6.31 -22.85 46.19
CA GLN A 492 7.67 -22.69 46.74
C GLN A 492 7.72 -22.78 48.27
N SER A 493 6.67 -22.36 48.98
CA SER A 493 6.64 -22.43 50.44
C SER A 493 6.66 -23.89 50.89
N SER A 494 7.50 -24.22 51.87
CA SER A 494 7.83 -25.58 52.32
C SER A 494 6.68 -26.40 52.94
N SER A 495 5.43 -26.00 52.69
CA SER A 495 4.19 -26.60 53.19
C SER A 495 3.46 -27.49 52.17
N ALA A 496 3.78 -27.41 50.88
CA ALA A 496 3.15 -28.26 49.87
C ALA A 496 3.92 -29.58 49.69
N GLU A 497 3.41 -30.68 50.27
CA GLU A 497 3.82 -32.01 49.81
C GLU A 497 3.55 -32.11 48.30
N LYS A 498 4.38 -32.87 47.56
CA LYS A 498 4.26 -32.96 46.08
C LYS A 498 2.87 -33.41 45.60
N SER A 499 2.15 -34.16 46.44
CA SER A 499 0.74 -34.54 46.27
C SER A 499 -0.20 -33.33 46.35
N SER A 500 0.01 -32.42 47.30
CA SER A 500 -0.76 -31.18 47.44
C SER A 500 -0.50 -30.22 46.28
N ALA A 501 0.72 -30.18 45.74
CA ALA A 501 1.05 -29.37 44.56
C ALA A 501 0.28 -29.83 43.31
N GLU A 502 0.17 -31.14 43.08
CA GLU A 502 -0.62 -31.71 41.99
C GLU A 502 -2.11 -31.33 42.13
N GLU A 503 -2.66 -31.51 43.32
CA GLU A 503 -4.07 -31.18 43.62
C GLU A 503 -4.38 -29.70 43.38
N ILE A 504 -3.51 -28.79 43.84
CA ILE A 504 -3.63 -27.34 43.64
C ILE A 504 -3.62 -26.99 42.14
N LEU A 505 -2.71 -27.58 41.36
CA LEU A 505 -2.61 -27.35 39.92
C LEU A 505 -3.85 -27.87 39.17
N LEU A 506 -4.40 -29.03 39.57
CA LEU A 506 -5.63 -29.59 38.99
C LEU A 506 -6.86 -28.76 39.33
N LEU A 507 -7.01 -28.34 40.59
CA LEU A 507 -8.09 -27.45 41.02
C LEU A 507 -8.02 -26.11 40.28
N LYS A 508 -6.80 -25.59 40.05
CA LYS A 508 -6.62 -24.36 39.28
C LYS A 508 -6.99 -24.54 37.81
N ALA A 509 -6.57 -25.64 37.18
CA ALA A 509 -6.92 -25.97 35.81
C ALA A 509 -8.45 -26.08 35.65
N ALA A 510 -9.13 -26.75 36.59
CA ALA A 510 -10.58 -26.90 36.60
C ALA A 510 -11.30 -25.56 36.81
N ALA A 511 -10.85 -24.73 37.76
CA ALA A 511 -11.43 -23.40 38.03
C ALA A 511 -11.30 -22.44 36.83
N GLY A 512 -10.22 -22.59 36.04
CA GLY A 512 -10.01 -21.85 34.79
C GLY A 512 -10.74 -22.44 33.57
N GLY A 513 -11.56 -23.49 33.74
CA GLY A 513 -12.24 -24.17 32.64
C GLY A 513 -11.29 -24.86 31.65
N TYR A 514 -10.07 -25.22 32.10
CA TYR A 514 -9.00 -25.78 31.29
C TYR A 514 -8.55 -24.90 30.11
N LEU A 515 -8.69 -23.59 30.24
CA LEU A 515 -8.20 -22.61 29.26
C LEU A 515 -6.81 -22.11 29.65
N ASN A 516 -5.98 -21.79 28.65
CA ASN A 516 -4.65 -21.19 28.83
C ASN A 516 -3.72 -22.01 29.75
N LEU A 517 -3.54 -23.29 29.40
CA LEU A 517 -2.81 -24.28 30.20
C LEU A 517 -1.29 -24.08 30.22
N TYR A 518 -0.71 -23.25 29.34
CA TYR A 518 0.74 -23.11 29.15
C TYR A 518 1.51 -22.87 30.46
N TRP A 519 1.09 -21.88 31.24
CA TRP A 519 1.80 -21.53 32.47
C TRP A 519 1.56 -22.54 33.59
N LEU A 520 0.45 -23.28 33.55
CA LEU A 520 0.20 -24.39 34.49
C LEU A 520 1.13 -25.57 34.19
N TYR A 521 1.38 -25.85 32.92
CA TYR A 521 2.34 -26.87 32.50
C TYR A 521 3.79 -26.48 32.83
N ASP A 522 4.15 -25.19 32.75
CA ASP A 522 5.45 -24.70 33.23
C ASP A 522 5.63 -25.00 34.73
N LEU A 523 4.63 -24.65 35.55
CA LEU A 523 4.67 -24.90 36.99
C LEU A 523 4.64 -26.41 37.30
N ALA A 524 3.81 -27.19 36.60
CA ALA A 524 3.76 -28.63 36.77
C ALA A 524 5.13 -29.28 36.47
N SER A 525 5.81 -28.84 35.40
CA SER A 525 7.13 -29.35 35.02
C SER A 525 8.22 -28.98 36.04
N GLN A 526 8.08 -27.85 36.72
CA GLN A 526 9.05 -27.35 37.69
C GLN A 526 8.87 -27.96 39.09
N TYR A 527 7.63 -28.14 39.54
CA TYR A 527 7.31 -28.48 40.93
C TYR A 527 6.82 -29.93 41.12
N LEU A 528 6.39 -30.62 40.07
CA LEU A 528 6.04 -32.05 40.13
C LEU A 528 7.22 -32.94 39.72
N ASN A 529 7.25 -34.18 40.21
CA ASN A 529 8.14 -35.21 39.68
C ASN A 529 7.45 -35.97 38.53
N ASP A 530 8.18 -36.85 37.83
CA ASP A 530 7.65 -37.58 36.67
C ASP A 530 6.34 -38.35 36.95
N GLN A 531 6.20 -38.93 38.14
CA GLN A 531 5.00 -39.68 38.53
C GLN A 531 3.77 -38.75 38.65
N TYR A 532 3.89 -37.66 39.41
CA TYR A 532 2.79 -36.71 39.62
C TYR A 532 2.52 -35.86 38.38
N PHE A 533 3.54 -35.55 37.59
CA PHE A 533 3.36 -34.89 36.30
C PHE A 533 2.57 -35.78 35.32
N SER A 534 2.87 -37.08 35.26
CA SER A 534 2.13 -38.02 34.40
C SER A 534 0.66 -38.13 34.81
N SER A 535 0.39 -38.12 36.12
CA SER A 535 -0.97 -38.12 36.66
C SER A 535 -1.71 -36.82 36.31
N PHE A 536 -1.07 -35.66 36.51
CA PHE A 536 -1.58 -34.35 36.10
C PHE A 536 -1.90 -34.29 34.60
N ASP A 537 -0.95 -34.66 33.74
CA ASP A 537 -1.10 -34.63 32.27
C ASP A 537 -2.27 -35.52 31.80
N SER A 538 -2.43 -36.69 32.44
CA SER A 538 -3.53 -37.61 32.16
C SER A 538 -4.90 -37.03 32.56
N ALA A 539 -5.00 -36.42 33.74
CA ALA A 539 -6.23 -35.79 34.20
C ALA A 539 -6.63 -34.60 33.31
N VAL A 540 -5.65 -33.78 32.90
CA VAL A 540 -5.88 -32.66 31.98
C VAL A 540 -6.27 -33.16 30.60
N PHE A 541 -5.63 -34.19 30.05
CA PHE A 541 -5.98 -34.77 28.75
C PHE A 541 -7.43 -35.29 28.70
N GLN A 542 -7.93 -35.85 29.80
CA GLN A 542 -9.30 -36.36 29.89
C GLN A 542 -10.36 -35.26 30.03
N ALA A 543 -10.04 -34.15 30.70
CA ALA A 543 -11.00 -33.12 31.06
C ALA A 543 -10.97 -31.88 30.14
N ALA A 544 -9.81 -31.51 29.60
CA ALA A 544 -9.64 -30.32 28.79
C ALA A 544 -10.23 -30.50 27.37
N PRO A 545 -10.73 -29.42 26.74
CA PRO A 545 -11.02 -29.44 25.32
C PRO A 545 -9.78 -29.87 24.52
N GLN A 546 -9.95 -30.80 23.58
CA GLN A 546 -8.84 -31.35 22.78
C GLN A 546 -8.02 -30.26 22.06
N SER A 547 -8.64 -29.13 21.70
CA SER A 547 -7.95 -27.97 21.12
C SER A 547 -7.04 -27.25 22.10
N GLU A 548 -7.39 -27.17 23.38
CA GLU A 548 -6.56 -26.53 24.41
C GLU A 548 -5.42 -27.43 24.85
N TYR A 549 -5.69 -28.73 24.99
CA TYR A 549 -4.64 -29.72 25.24
C TYR A 549 -3.62 -29.76 24.08
N PHE A 550 -4.09 -29.71 22.83
CA PHE A 550 -3.21 -29.72 21.66
C PHE A 550 -2.21 -28.55 21.66
N LYS A 551 -2.61 -27.35 22.14
CA LYS A 551 -1.74 -26.16 22.22
C LYS A 551 -0.51 -26.37 23.11
N VAL A 552 -0.68 -27.02 24.26
CA VAL A 552 0.42 -27.32 25.18
C VAL A 552 1.19 -28.57 24.77
N TRP A 553 0.55 -29.50 24.06
CA TRP A 553 1.24 -30.63 23.45
C TRP A 553 2.14 -30.20 22.28
N GLU A 554 1.68 -29.34 21.37
CA GLU A 554 2.46 -28.95 20.17
C GLU A 554 3.74 -28.17 20.50
N THR A 555 3.85 -27.63 21.72
CA THR A 555 5.05 -26.99 22.27
C THR A 555 5.94 -27.92 23.09
N GLY A 556 5.60 -29.21 23.19
CA GLY A 556 6.37 -30.23 23.89
C GLY A 556 6.20 -30.26 25.41
N GLN A 557 5.26 -29.50 25.97
CA GLN A 557 5.01 -29.47 27.41
C GLN A 557 4.17 -30.68 27.84
N ALA A 558 3.04 -30.92 27.18
CA ALA A 558 2.21 -32.10 27.42
C ALA A 558 2.77 -33.34 26.68
N LYS A 559 2.53 -34.54 27.21
CA LYS A 559 3.23 -35.77 26.75
C LYS A 559 2.31 -36.81 26.13
N ILE A 560 1.00 -36.79 26.42
CA ILE A 560 0.05 -37.74 25.80
C ILE A 560 -0.22 -37.35 24.35
N PHE A 561 -0.06 -38.28 23.41
CA PHE A 561 -0.22 -38.09 21.96
C PHE A 561 -1.70 -37.86 21.56
N PRO A 562 -2.08 -36.67 21.04
CA PRO A 562 -3.47 -36.32 20.78
C PRO A 562 -3.90 -36.75 19.36
N ALA A 563 -4.08 -38.05 19.14
CA ALA A 563 -4.37 -38.64 17.82
C ALA A 563 -5.57 -37.98 17.09
N GLN A 564 -6.64 -37.63 17.82
CA GLN A 564 -7.83 -37.00 17.22
C GLN A 564 -7.52 -35.62 16.63
N SER A 565 -6.78 -34.78 17.37
CA SER A 565 -6.37 -33.44 16.92
C SER A 565 -5.41 -33.53 15.74
N ILE A 566 -4.47 -34.48 15.76
CA ILE A 566 -3.53 -34.71 14.66
C ILE A 566 -4.28 -35.17 13.41
N ASN A 567 -5.24 -36.09 13.52
CA ASN A 567 -6.09 -36.51 12.39
C ASN A 567 -6.88 -35.35 11.77
N ALA A 568 -7.35 -34.41 12.59
CA ALA A 568 -8.07 -33.23 12.11
C ALA A 568 -7.14 -32.25 11.35
N ILE A 569 -5.87 -32.15 11.74
CA ILE A 569 -4.87 -31.25 11.14
C ILE A 569 -4.25 -31.87 9.88
N LEU A 570 -3.89 -33.14 9.93
CA LEU A 570 -3.31 -33.88 8.80
C LEU A 570 -4.42 -34.35 7.86
N ASP A 571 -4.83 -33.45 6.99
CA ASP A 571 -6.00 -33.59 6.10
C ASP A 571 -5.61 -33.74 4.61
N ASP A 572 -6.54 -33.43 3.71
CA ASP A 572 -6.36 -33.47 2.27
C ASP A 572 -5.39 -32.39 1.74
N GLN A 573 -4.93 -31.46 2.58
CA GLN A 573 -4.02 -30.38 2.22
C GLN A 573 -2.58 -30.70 2.63
N PHE A 574 -1.73 -31.05 1.66
CA PHE A 574 -0.34 -31.47 1.93
C PHE A 574 0.49 -30.43 2.70
N ARG A 575 0.18 -29.14 2.57
CA ARG A 575 0.85 -28.07 3.34
C ARG A 575 0.75 -28.24 4.85
N ASN A 576 -0.29 -28.90 5.36
CA ASN A 576 -0.49 -29.08 6.80
C ASN A 576 0.54 -30.06 7.39
N TYR A 577 1.15 -30.92 6.56
CA TYR A 577 2.19 -31.86 6.97
C TYR A 577 3.51 -31.18 7.31
N SER A 578 3.75 -29.94 6.87
CA SER A 578 4.93 -29.19 7.29
C SER A 578 4.91 -28.84 8.78
N ARG A 579 3.76 -28.94 9.46
CA ARG A 579 3.68 -28.75 10.91
C ARG A 579 4.38 -29.87 11.68
N ILE A 580 4.51 -31.06 11.08
CA ILE A 580 5.17 -32.20 11.73
C ILE A 580 6.62 -31.86 12.07
N ASP A 581 7.33 -31.17 11.17
CA ASP A 581 8.71 -30.74 11.40
C ASP A 581 8.81 -29.84 12.64
N SER A 582 7.83 -28.94 12.84
CA SER A 582 7.80 -28.08 14.04
C SER A 582 7.52 -28.86 15.32
N TRP A 583 6.68 -29.89 15.27
CA TRP A 583 6.38 -30.74 16.43
C TRP A 583 7.59 -31.59 16.83
N ILE A 584 8.35 -32.08 15.84
CA ILE A 584 9.59 -32.84 16.08
C ILE A 584 10.66 -31.92 16.69
N VAL A 585 10.88 -30.73 16.11
CA VAL A 585 11.86 -29.76 16.64
C VAL A 585 11.49 -29.30 18.06
N GLY A 586 10.19 -29.17 18.34
CA GLY A 586 9.67 -28.83 19.67
C GLY A 586 9.67 -29.97 20.69
N ASN A 587 10.18 -31.16 20.36
CA ASN A 587 10.11 -32.37 21.20
C ASN A 587 8.67 -32.74 21.66
N ALA A 588 7.65 -32.35 20.89
CA ALA A 588 6.27 -32.76 21.13
C ALA A 588 6.03 -34.23 20.73
N VAL A 589 6.76 -34.68 19.72
CA VAL A 589 6.66 -36.04 19.18
C VAL A 589 7.96 -36.43 18.52
N SER A 590 8.30 -37.72 18.55
CA SER A 590 9.41 -38.24 17.74
C SER A 590 8.99 -38.49 16.28
N SER A 591 9.96 -38.48 15.36
CA SER A 591 9.72 -38.88 13.97
C SER A 591 9.09 -40.27 13.88
N LYS A 592 9.54 -41.18 14.75
CA LYS A 592 9.08 -42.58 14.76
C LYS A 592 7.62 -42.70 15.18
N GLU A 593 7.19 -41.97 16.21
CA GLU A 593 5.80 -41.99 16.68
C GLU A 593 4.81 -41.45 15.63
N ILE A 594 5.18 -40.39 14.89
CA ILE A 594 4.34 -39.91 13.78
C ILE A 594 4.30 -40.93 12.65
N GLU A 595 5.45 -41.47 12.24
CA GLU A 595 5.50 -42.50 11.20
C GLU A 595 4.64 -43.71 11.55
N ASP A 596 4.73 -44.20 12.78
CA ASP A 596 3.96 -45.34 13.27
C ASP A 596 2.45 -45.00 13.30
N TYR A 597 2.06 -43.78 13.68
CA TYR A 597 0.69 -43.31 13.61
C TYR A 597 0.16 -43.27 12.16
N LEU A 598 0.93 -42.72 11.22
CA LEU A 598 0.54 -42.65 9.80
C LEU A 598 0.44 -44.05 9.18
N LEU A 599 1.37 -44.95 9.50
CA LEU A 599 1.33 -46.34 9.05
C LEU A 599 0.14 -47.10 9.67
N LEU A 600 -0.18 -46.86 10.93
CA LEU A 600 -1.37 -47.43 11.58
C LEU A 600 -2.65 -46.94 10.88
N TYR A 601 -2.71 -45.66 10.53
CA TYR A 601 -3.82 -45.10 9.75
C TYR A 601 -3.96 -45.80 8.40
N LEU A 602 -2.88 -45.96 7.65
CA LEU A 602 -2.90 -46.66 6.36
C LEU A 602 -3.30 -48.14 6.49
N ASN A 603 -2.93 -48.80 7.58
CA ASN A 603 -3.31 -50.19 7.85
C ASN A 603 -4.77 -50.37 8.33
N SER A 604 -5.44 -49.30 8.76
CA SER A 604 -6.82 -49.38 9.28
C SER A 604 -7.89 -49.69 8.21
N GLN A 605 -7.50 -49.80 6.93
CA GLN A 605 -8.34 -50.14 5.77
C GLN A 605 -9.59 -49.25 5.62
N GLU A 606 -9.47 -47.94 5.83
CA GLU A 606 -10.54 -47.01 5.44
C GLU A 606 -10.82 -47.13 3.94
N ASN A 607 -12.09 -47.39 3.59
CA ASN A 607 -12.52 -47.39 2.19
C ASN A 607 -12.40 -45.98 1.62
N VAL A 608 -11.72 -45.84 0.48
CA VAL A 608 -11.62 -44.57 -0.25
C VAL A 608 -12.95 -44.30 -0.94
N THR A 609 -13.87 -43.68 -0.22
CA THR A 609 -15.24 -43.35 -0.66
C THR A 609 -15.32 -41.99 -1.35
N ASP A 610 -14.39 -41.08 -1.05
CA ASP A 610 -14.35 -39.73 -1.62
C ASP A 610 -12.93 -39.20 -1.88
N ARG A 611 -12.86 -38.01 -2.49
CA ARG A 611 -11.60 -37.35 -2.85
C ARG A 611 -10.79 -36.90 -1.63
N LYS A 612 -11.45 -36.52 -0.54
CA LYS A 612 -10.78 -36.03 0.67
C LYS A 612 -9.98 -37.15 1.33
N ILE A 613 -10.61 -38.33 1.47
CA ILE A 613 -9.94 -39.54 1.95
C ILE A 613 -8.81 -39.92 1.01
N PHE A 614 -9.06 -39.96 -0.32
CA PHE A 614 -8.02 -40.25 -1.30
C PHE A 614 -6.78 -39.35 -1.14
N LEU A 615 -6.99 -38.03 -1.05
CA LEU A 615 -5.90 -37.06 -0.92
C LEU A 615 -5.19 -37.18 0.43
N ARG A 616 -5.90 -37.45 1.52
CA ARG A 616 -5.29 -37.73 2.82
C ARG A 616 -4.36 -38.96 2.74
N HIS A 617 -4.81 -40.07 2.15
CA HIS A 617 -3.95 -41.25 1.95
C HIS A 617 -2.72 -40.92 1.09
N LEU A 618 -2.90 -40.18 0.00
CA LEU A 618 -1.79 -39.72 -0.84
C LEU A 618 -0.81 -38.84 -0.06
N ASN A 619 -1.30 -37.94 0.80
CA ASN A 619 -0.46 -37.06 1.60
C ASN A 619 0.30 -37.80 2.71
N HIS A 620 -0.33 -38.77 3.38
CA HIS A 620 0.35 -39.70 4.30
C HIS A 620 1.50 -40.41 3.60
N ILE A 621 1.25 -40.98 2.42
CA ILE A 621 2.26 -41.67 1.63
C ILE A 621 3.35 -40.71 1.17
N LYS A 622 3.01 -39.50 0.72
CA LYS A 622 4.00 -38.48 0.33
C LYS A 622 4.92 -38.12 1.49
N TYR A 623 4.38 -37.96 2.70
CA TYR A 623 5.18 -37.68 3.89
C TYR A 623 6.11 -38.86 4.21
N LEU A 624 5.56 -40.07 4.36
CA LEU A 624 6.32 -41.29 4.65
C LEU A 624 7.38 -41.62 3.59
N ALA A 625 7.08 -41.39 2.32
CA ALA A 625 8.02 -41.64 1.23
C ALA A 625 9.17 -40.63 1.16
N ASN A 626 9.05 -39.50 1.88
CA ASN A 626 10.06 -38.45 1.96
C ASN A 626 10.76 -38.41 3.33
N SER A 627 10.25 -39.09 4.36
CA SER A 627 10.86 -39.10 5.70
C SER A 627 12.13 -39.94 5.72
N ASP A 628 12.01 -41.26 5.53
CA ASP A 628 13.16 -42.17 5.47
C ASP A 628 12.92 -43.40 4.55
N LYS A 629 13.98 -44.19 4.37
CA LYS A 629 13.91 -45.39 3.54
C LYS A 629 13.08 -46.51 4.18
N ALA A 630 13.05 -46.62 5.51
CA ALA A 630 12.35 -47.68 6.23
C ALA A 630 10.82 -47.48 6.18
N ALA A 631 10.35 -46.25 6.33
CA ALA A 631 8.96 -45.82 6.19
C ALA A 631 8.45 -46.08 4.77
N LEU A 632 9.25 -45.76 3.74
CA LEU A 632 8.91 -46.10 2.35
C LEU A 632 8.77 -47.61 2.15
N GLU A 633 9.69 -48.42 2.66
CA GLU A 633 9.59 -49.88 2.58
C GLU A 633 8.38 -50.42 3.37
N ALA A 634 8.05 -49.81 4.52
CA ALA A 634 6.85 -50.15 5.28
C ALA A 634 5.56 -49.92 4.48
N VAL A 635 5.45 -48.81 3.73
CA VAL A 635 4.30 -48.58 2.84
C VAL A 635 4.23 -49.62 1.73
N LYS A 636 5.38 -50.00 1.12
CA LYS A 636 5.43 -51.06 0.09
C LYS A 636 4.98 -52.42 0.64
N LEU A 637 5.34 -52.74 1.89
CA LEU A 637 4.98 -53.99 2.55
C LEU A 637 3.48 -54.14 2.83
N ILE A 638 2.71 -53.03 2.86
CA ILE A 638 1.24 -53.10 2.96
C ILE A 638 0.65 -53.87 1.75
N GLY A 639 1.35 -53.91 0.61
CA GLY A 639 1.00 -54.80 -0.50
C GLY A 639 -0.30 -54.46 -1.22
N SER A 640 -0.77 -53.22 -1.11
CA SER A 640 -2.01 -52.75 -1.74
C SER A 640 -1.74 -52.18 -3.14
N GLY A 641 -2.43 -52.69 -4.16
CA GLY A 641 -2.38 -52.14 -5.53
C GLY A 641 -2.73 -50.65 -5.58
N PHE A 642 -3.63 -50.19 -4.70
CA PHE A 642 -3.95 -48.78 -4.53
C PHE A 642 -2.74 -47.95 -4.06
N TYR A 643 -2.01 -48.41 -3.04
CA TYR A 643 -0.84 -47.68 -2.53
C TYR A 643 0.35 -47.74 -3.49
N ASN A 644 0.52 -48.85 -4.21
CA ASN A 644 1.50 -48.94 -5.29
C ASN A 644 1.20 -47.90 -6.39
N MET A 645 -0.06 -47.76 -6.79
CA MET A 645 -0.48 -46.72 -7.74
C MET A 645 -0.18 -45.30 -7.23
N LEU A 646 -0.44 -45.02 -5.95
CA LEU A 646 -0.07 -43.72 -5.34
C LEU A 646 1.44 -43.51 -5.33
N LEU A 647 2.24 -44.50 -4.92
CA LEU A 647 3.71 -44.45 -4.94
C LEU A 647 4.25 -44.25 -6.36
N TRP A 648 3.65 -44.88 -7.36
CA TRP A 648 4.00 -44.70 -8.77
C TRP A 648 3.71 -43.27 -9.23
N SER A 649 2.59 -42.69 -8.81
CA SER A 649 2.20 -41.31 -9.18
C SER A 649 3.19 -40.25 -8.67
N ILE A 650 3.95 -40.56 -7.61
CA ILE A 650 4.98 -39.71 -7.00
C ILE A 650 6.42 -40.21 -7.25
N ASP A 651 6.59 -41.09 -8.24
CA ASP A 651 7.90 -41.60 -8.73
C ASP A 651 8.73 -42.39 -7.71
N LYS A 652 8.08 -43.02 -6.74
CA LYS A 652 8.75 -43.86 -5.73
C LYS A 652 8.87 -45.32 -6.15
N ILE A 653 8.07 -45.73 -7.14
CA ILE A 653 8.17 -47.03 -7.82
C ILE A 653 8.01 -46.86 -9.33
N GLU A 654 8.55 -47.81 -10.11
CA GLU A 654 8.47 -47.80 -11.58
C GLU A 654 7.25 -48.53 -12.14
N GLU A 655 6.74 -49.53 -11.41
CA GLU A 655 5.65 -50.40 -11.87
C GLU A 655 4.31 -49.66 -11.92
N LEU A 656 3.64 -49.73 -13.08
CA LEU A 656 2.34 -49.11 -13.32
C LEU A 656 1.23 -50.15 -13.18
N ASP A 657 0.35 -49.95 -12.21
CA ASP A 657 -0.97 -50.59 -12.16
C ASP A 657 -2.00 -49.69 -12.87
N PHE A 658 -2.19 -49.91 -14.17
CA PHE A 658 -3.09 -49.08 -14.97
C PHE A 658 -4.57 -49.27 -14.62
N GLU A 659 -4.97 -50.47 -14.19
CA GLU A 659 -6.35 -50.76 -13.84
C GLU A 659 -6.76 -49.92 -12.62
N GLN A 660 -5.95 -49.97 -11.55
CA GLN A 660 -6.16 -49.13 -10.36
C GLN A 660 -6.08 -47.64 -10.67
N LEU A 661 -5.12 -47.24 -11.51
CA LEU A 661 -5.00 -45.85 -11.94
C LEU A 661 -6.28 -45.36 -12.64
N SER A 662 -6.81 -46.15 -13.58
CA SER A 662 -8.00 -45.76 -14.35
C SER A 662 -9.24 -45.59 -13.48
N GLN A 663 -9.42 -46.45 -12.47
CA GLN A 663 -10.55 -46.37 -11.53
C GLN A 663 -10.45 -45.18 -10.57
N LYS A 664 -9.24 -44.66 -10.31
CA LYS A 664 -8.99 -43.61 -9.32
C LYS A 664 -8.50 -42.29 -9.91
N PHE A 665 -8.34 -42.19 -11.23
CA PHE A 665 -7.80 -41.02 -11.92
C PHE A 665 -8.52 -39.72 -11.56
N ILE A 666 -9.85 -39.80 -11.43
CA ILE A 666 -10.75 -38.68 -11.08
C ILE A 666 -10.45 -38.05 -9.70
N TYR A 667 -9.83 -38.77 -8.78
CA TYR A 667 -9.53 -38.25 -7.45
C TYR A 667 -8.25 -37.40 -7.40
N PHE A 668 -7.34 -37.60 -8.37
CA PHE A 668 -6.13 -36.79 -8.46
C PHE A 668 -6.43 -35.32 -8.72
N ALA A 669 -5.58 -34.43 -8.22
CA ALA A 669 -5.67 -33.01 -8.55
C ALA A 669 -5.40 -32.78 -10.06
N PRO A 670 -5.97 -31.73 -10.69
CA PRO A 670 -5.84 -31.46 -12.13
C PRO A 670 -4.39 -31.45 -12.64
N ASP A 671 -3.47 -30.80 -11.90
CA ASP A 671 -2.04 -30.77 -12.22
C ASP A 671 -1.41 -32.17 -12.22
N THR A 672 -1.84 -33.01 -11.27
CA THR A 672 -1.38 -34.39 -11.17
C THR A 672 -1.97 -35.25 -12.29
N GLN A 673 -3.22 -35.03 -12.70
CA GLN A 673 -3.83 -35.68 -13.86
C GLN A 673 -3.06 -35.37 -15.14
N VAL A 674 -2.69 -34.10 -15.36
CA VAL A 674 -1.86 -33.67 -16.49
C VAL A 674 -0.52 -34.39 -16.50
N ARG A 675 0.15 -34.41 -15.35
CA ARG A 675 1.44 -35.08 -15.18
C ARG A 675 1.34 -36.58 -15.44
N ILE A 676 0.33 -37.25 -14.88
CA ILE A 676 0.09 -38.68 -15.09
C ILE A 676 -0.09 -38.97 -16.59
N LEU A 677 -0.89 -38.17 -17.30
CA LEU A 677 -1.10 -38.38 -18.73
C LEU A 677 0.23 -38.29 -19.49
N ARG A 678 1.04 -37.26 -19.24
CA ARG A 678 2.38 -37.12 -19.84
C ARG A 678 3.28 -38.32 -19.51
N LYS A 679 3.24 -38.82 -18.27
CA LYS A 679 4.01 -39.99 -17.82
C LYS A 679 3.59 -41.26 -18.56
N LEU A 680 2.30 -41.46 -18.86
CA LEU A 680 1.84 -42.61 -19.65
C LEU A 680 2.40 -42.58 -21.08
N PHE A 681 2.42 -41.41 -21.72
CA PHE A 681 3.06 -41.23 -23.04
C PHE A 681 4.56 -41.49 -22.98
N PHE A 682 5.24 -41.01 -21.94
CA PHE A 682 6.65 -41.34 -21.70
C PHE A 682 6.90 -42.84 -21.61
N LEU A 683 6.10 -43.57 -20.83
CA LEU A 683 6.24 -45.03 -20.73
C LEU A 683 6.02 -45.74 -22.07
N LYS A 684 5.14 -45.20 -22.94
CA LYS A 684 5.00 -45.68 -24.33
C LYS A 684 6.28 -45.46 -25.14
N THR A 685 6.91 -44.29 -25.05
CA THR A 685 8.20 -44.03 -25.74
C THR A 685 9.32 -44.94 -25.28
N GLN A 686 9.28 -45.40 -24.03
CA GLN A 686 10.25 -46.34 -23.47
C GLN A 686 9.92 -47.82 -23.79
N GLY A 687 8.77 -48.11 -24.40
CA GLY A 687 8.28 -49.48 -24.60
C GLY A 687 7.88 -50.19 -23.30
N LYS A 688 7.77 -49.48 -22.18
CA LYS A 688 7.40 -50.04 -20.87
C LYS A 688 5.88 -50.20 -20.69
N PHE A 689 5.08 -49.47 -21.47
CA PHE A 689 3.62 -49.55 -21.44
C PHE A 689 3.03 -49.32 -22.82
N ASP A 690 2.23 -50.26 -23.31
CA ASP A 690 1.50 -50.07 -24.57
C ASP A 690 0.24 -49.23 -24.33
N LEU A 691 0.38 -47.91 -24.45
CA LEU A 691 -0.73 -46.96 -24.36
C LEU A 691 -1.47 -46.90 -25.71
N THR A 692 -2.78 -47.16 -25.65
CA THR A 692 -3.72 -47.08 -26.80
C THR A 692 -4.80 -46.02 -26.55
N ILE A 693 -5.56 -45.67 -27.60
CA ILE A 693 -6.69 -44.74 -27.51
C ILE A 693 -7.78 -45.26 -26.54
N GLU A 694 -8.03 -46.56 -26.53
CA GLU A 694 -9.01 -47.19 -25.63
C GLU A 694 -8.61 -47.05 -24.17
N LYS A 695 -7.31 -47.21 -23.87
CA LYS A 695 -6.76 -46.98 -22.53
C LYS A 695 -6.86 -45.51 -22.13
N LEU A 696 -6.56 -44.58 -23.03
CA LEU A 696 -6.77 -43.15 -22.76
C LEU A 696 -8.23 -42.85 -22.41
N ASN A 697 -9.17 -43.37 -23.19
CA ASN A 697 -10.60 -43.22 -22.94
C ASN A 697 -11.04 -43.86 -21.61
N ALA A 698 -10.37 -44.92 -21.14
CA ALA A 698 -10.67 -45.55 -19.86
C ALA A 698 -10.40 -44.64 -18.65
N LEU A 699 -9.48 -43.67 -18.75
CA LEU A 699 -9.21 -42.69 -17.69
C LEU A 699 -10.41 -41.77 -17.41
N ASN A 700 -11.30 -41.60 -18.39
CA ASN A 700 -12.49 -40.76 -18.28
C ASN A 700 -13.76 -41.59 -17.96
N ARG A 701 -13.65 -42.92 -17.81
CA ARG A 701 -14.78 -43.79 -17.45
C ARG A 701 -14.79 -44.00 -15.93
N PHE A 702 -15.81 -43.49 -15.26
CA PHE A 702 -15.97 -43.66 -13.82
C PHE A 702 -17.42 -43.99 -13.45
N ASP A 703 -17.58 -44.65 -12.30
CA ASP A 703 -18.89 -44.99 -11.75
C ASP A 703 -19.63 -43.71 -11.31
N TYR A 704 -20.81 -43.51 -11.88
CA TYR A 704 -21.63 -42.32 -11.69
C TYR A 704 -22.15 -42.18 -10.24
N ASP A 705 -22.29 -43.28 -9.51
CA ASP A 705 -22.75 -43.27 -8.12
C ASP A 705 -21.60 -42.94 -7.14
N LEU A 706 -20.36 -43.39 -7.42
CA LEU A 706 -19.16 -42.92 -6.73
C LEU A 706 -18.87 -41.44 -7.00
N TYR A 707 -19.14 -40.99 -8.23
CA TYR A 707 -19.07 -39.57 -8.61
C TYR A 707 -20.02 -38.71 -7.79
N LYS A 708 -21.29 -39.12 -7.62
CA LYS A 708 -22.28 -38.43 -6.77
C LYS A 708 -21.91 -38.38 -5.30
N THR A 709 -21.28 -39.41 -4.78
CA THR A 709 -20.90 -39.48 -3.35
C THR A 709 -19.71 -38.56 -3.02
N ALA A 710 -18.75 -38.42 -3.96
CA ALA A 710 -17.65 -37.45 -3.86
C ALA A 710 -18.11 -35.97 -4.01
N LEU A 711 -19.36 -35.78 -4.42
CA LEU A 711 -19.97 -34.52 -4.85
C LEU A 711 -20.65 -33.77 -3.70
N ASP A 712 -21.15 -34.49 -2.68
CA ASP A 712 -21.80 -33.89 -1.50
C ASP A 712 -20.80 -33.22 -0.54
N SER A 713 -19.49 -33.45 -0.73
CA SER A 713 -18.43 -33.02 0.19
C SER A 713 -17.37 -32.06 -0.41
N SER A 714 -17.32 -31.85 -1.75
CA SER A 714 -16.36 -30.92 -2.36
C SER A 714 -16.88 -30.24 -3.64
N SER A 715 -16.66 -28.93 -3.77
CA SER A 715 -17.03 -28.12 -4.95
C SER A 715 -16.02 -28.19 -6.11
N ALA A 716 -15.19 -29.25 -6.17
CA ALA A 716 -14.01 -29.27 -7.03
C ALA A 716 -14.25 -29.96 -8.37
N ILE A 717 -13.64 -29.42 -9.44
CA ILE A 717 -13.56 -30.04 -10.77
C ILE A 717 -12.98 -31.44 -10.63
N THR A 718 -13.69 -32.45 -11.12
CA THR A 718 -13.33 -33.85 -10.96
C THR A 718 -12.31 -34.32 -11.99
N ILE A 719 -12.44 -33.90 -13.26
CA ILE A 719 -11.47 -34.16 -14.32
C ILE A 719 -11.01 -32.83 -14.90
N ASP A 720 -9.71 -32.64 -15.07
CA ASP A 720 -9.19 -31.48 -15.80
C ASP A 720 -9.80 -31.42 -17.21
N VAL A 721 -10.49 -30.32 -17.49
CA VAL A 721 -11.21 -30.14 -18.76
C VAL A 721 -10.25 -30.16 -19.96
N SER A 722 -8.99 -29.74 -19.79
CA SER A 722 -8.00 -29.85 -20.87
C SER A 722 -7.64 -31.31 -21.12
N THR A 723 -7.49 -32.12 -20.06
CA THR A 723 -7.24 -33.55 -20.16
C THR A 723 -8.37 -34.27 -20.89
N ASP A 724 -9.63 -34.04 -20.53
CA ASP A 724 -10.77 -34.66 -21.22
C ASP A 724 -10.85 -34.23 -22.69
N ALA A 725 -10.70 -32.93 -22.96
CA ALA A 725 -10.69 -32.41 -24.32
C ALA A 725 -9.56 -33.00 -25.19
N VAL A 726 -8.36 -33.19 -24.63
CA VAL A 726 -7.22 -33.79 -25.34
C VAL A 726 -7.45 -35.28 -25.60
N ILE A 727 -7.95 -36.04 -24.62
CA ILE A 727 -8.28 -37.46 -24.79
C ILE A 727 -9.35 -37.63 -25.88
N LYS A 728 -10.45 -36.86 -25.81
CA LYS A 728 -11.50 -36.86 -26.83
C LYS A 728 -10.96 -36.41 -28.21
N ALA A 729 -10.01 -35.47 -28.25
CA ALA A 729 -9.42 -34.99 -29.49
C ALA A 729 -8.57 -36.05 -30.18
N LEU A 730 -7.77 -36.79 -29.42
CA LEU A 730 -6.99 -37.93 -29.93
C LEU A 730 -7.90 -39.07 -30.39
N SER A 731 -8.94 -39.41 -29.63
CA SER A 731 -9.92 -40.44 -30.02
C SER A 731 -10.61 -40.10 -31.33
N LEU A 732 -11.13 -38.88 -31.44
CA LEU A 732 -11.84 -38.42 -32.63
C LEU A 732 -10.92 -38.34 -33.85
N TYR A 733 -9.66 -37.94 -33.65
CA TYR A 733 -8.68 -37.88 -34.73
C TYR A 733 -8.32 -39.29 -35.23
N SER A 734 -8.15 -40.25 -34.32
CA SER A 734 -7.91 -41.65 -34.66
C SER A 734 -9.04 -42.23 -35.52
N GLU A 735 -10.31 -41.97 -35.14
CA GLU A 735 -11.49 -42.51 -35.80
C GLU A 735 -11.88 -41.78 -37.11
N LYS A 736 -11.88 -40.44 -37.10
CA LYS A 736 -12.49 -39.61 -38.15
C LYS A 736 -11.51 -38.71 -38.89
N LYS A 737 -10.21 -38.77 -38.56
CA LYS A 737 -9.15 -37.92 -39.14
C LYS A 737 -9.47 -36.42 -39.04
N ARG A 738 -10.13 -36.01 -37.96
CA ARG A 738 -10.38 -34.62 -37.60
C ARG A 738 -10.33 -34.42 -36.10
N PHE A 739 -9.92 -33.23 -35.67
CA PHE A 739 -10.05 -32.83 -34.27
C PHE A 739 -11.47 -32.32 -33.95
N ILE A 740 -11.67 -32.02 -32.67
CA ILE A 740 -12.93 -31.53 -32.09
C ILE A 740 -13.28 -30.15 -32.66
N ALA A 741 -14.56 -29.91 -32.94
CA ALA A 741 -15.11 -28.62 -33.35
C ALA A 741 -15.53 -27.74 -32.15
N GLU A 742 -15.78 -26.45 -32.40
CA GLU A 742 -16.15 -25.46 -31.36
C GLU A 742 -17.37 -25.88 -30.51
N SER A 743 -18.38 -26.50 -31.13
CA SER A 743 -19.58 -26.99 -30.44
C SER A 743 -19.34 -28.22 -29.56
N GLU A 744 -18.43 -29.09 -29.98
CA GLU A 744 -18.05 -30.29 -29.22
C GLU A 744 -17.18 -29.89 -28.01
N LEU A 745 -16.29 -28.89 -28.14
CA LEU A 745 -15.57 -28.30 -27.00
C LEU A 745 -16.51 -27.67 -25.97
N MET A 746 -17.56 -26.97 -26.44
CA MET A 746 -18.57 -26.41 -25.54
C MET A 746 -19.35 -27.49 -24.79
N ALA A 747 -19.64 -28.62 -25.44
CA ALA A 747 -20.33 -29.74 -24.80
C ALA A 747 -19.48 -30.35 -23.68
N ILE A 748 -18.19 -30.58 -23.94
CA ILE A 748 -17.21 -31.07 -22.94
C ILE A 748 -17.18 -30.14 -21.72
N LEU A 749 -17.02 -28.84 -21.96
CA LEU A 749 -16.95 -27.85 -20.89
C LEU A 749 -18.25 -27.80 -20.04
N LEU A 750 -19.42 -27.90 -20.68
CA LEU A 750 -20.71 -27.92 -19.99
C LEU A 750 -20.92 -29.19 -19.17
N GLU A 751 -20.38 -30.32 -19.63
CA GLU A 751 -20.42 -31.60 -18.94
C GLU A 751 -19.49 -31.58 -17.72
N ASP A 752 -18.23 -31.18 -17.90
CA ASP A 752 -17.22 -31.21 -16.83
C ASP A 752 -17.42 -30.13 -15.76
N LEU A 753 -17.97 -28.96 -16.13
CA LEU A 753 -18.28 -27.87 -15.19
C LEU A 753 -19.74 -27.87 -14.73
N LYS A 754 -20.49 -28.96 -14.94
CA LYS A 754 -21.92 -29.04 -14.61
C LYS A 754 -22.23 -28.69 -13.15
N LEU A 755 -21.31 -29.02 -12.24
CA LEU A 755 -21.46 -28.91 -10.79
C LEU A 755 -21.25 -27.49 -10.27
N ASP A 756 -20.27 -26.80 -10.84
CA ASP A 756 -20.01 -25.40 -10.56
C ASP A 756 -19.73 -24.66 -11.87
N GLN A 757 -20.81 -24.16 -12.45
CA GLN A 757 -20.77 -23.36 -13.67
C GLN A 757 -20.19 -21.95 -13.45
N THR A 758 -19.80 -21.60 -12.22
CA THR A 758 -19.14 -20.32 -11.92
C THR A 758 -17.62 -20.38 -12.05
N ILE A 759 -17.05 -21.59 -12.10
CA ILE A 759 -15.62 -21.81 -12.28
C ILE A 759 -15.19 -21.24 -13.63
N ARG A 760 -14.18 -20.38 -13.60
CA ARG A 760 -13.57 -19.83 -14.81
C ARG A 760 -12.43 -20.72 -15.28
N PHE A 761 -12.61 -21.31 -16.45
CA PHE A 761 -11.64 -22.21 -17.06
C PHE A 761 -10.99 -21.63 -18.32
N LYS A 762 -9.74 -22.05 -18.59
CA LYS A 762 -9.02 -21.85 -19.86
C LYS A 762 -8.19 -23.09 -20.16
N PHE A 763 -8.12 -23.48 -21.43
CA PHE A 763 -7.20 -24.52 -21.89
C PHE A 763 -5.77 -23.99 -21.84
N SER A 764 -4.82 -24.75 -21.27
CA SER A 764 -3.40 -24.35 -21.18
C SER A 764 -2.39 -25.47 -21.32
N GLU A 765 -2.53 -26.54 -20.54
CA GLU A 765 -1.39 -27.40 -20.21
C GLU A 765 -0.84 -28.23 -21.37
N TYR A 766 -1.66 -28.61 -22.35
CA TYR A 766 -1.25 -29.54 -23.41
C TYR A 766 -0.79 -28.88 -24.72
N PHE A 767 -0.54 -27.58 -24.72
CA PHE A 767 -0.27 -26.84 -25.97
C PHE A 767 1.00 -26.00 -25.86
N GLU A 768 1.80 -25.98 -26.93
CA GLU A 768 3.02 -25.18 -27.00
C GLU A 768 2.70 -23.69 -26.95
N LYS A 769 3.30 -22.97 -25.99
CA LYS A 769 3.07 -21.54 -25.81
C LYS A 769 3.69 -20.72 -26.95
N CYS A 770 3.00 -19.66 -27.38
CA CYS A 770 3.54 -18.74 -28.37
C CYS A 770 4.59 -17.83 -27.72
N GLY A 771 5.83 -17.89 -28.18
CA GLY A 771 6.91 -16.99 -27.75
C GLY A 771 6.89 -15.60 -28.40
N GLY A 772 5.94 -15.34 -29.33
CA GLY A 772 5.87 -14.09 -30.08
C GLY A 772 6.17 -14.24 -31.58
N ARG A 773 5.75 -13.27 -32.38
CA ARG A 773 5.92 -13.32 -33.85
C ARG A 773 7.33 -12.91 -34.25
N GLN A 774 8.03 -13.73 -35.03
CA GLN A 774 9.28 -13.29 -35.65
C GLN A 774 8.98 -12.48 -36.91
N THR A 775 9.42 -11.22 -36.94
CA THR A 775 9.25 -10.28 -38.06
C THR A 775 10.61 -9.81 -38.59
N ALA A 776 10.64 -9.38 -39.85
CA ALA A 776 11.81 -8.75 -40.44
C ALA A 776 11.86 -7.25 -40.11
N GLU A 777 13.02 -6.77 -39.68
CA GLU A 777 13.29 -5.37 -39.37
C GLU A 777 14.56 -4.93 -40.07
N PHE A 778 14.49 -3.82 -40.80
CA PHE A 778 15.67 -3.30 -41.46
C PHE A 778 16.57 -2.57 -40.47
N ASN A 779 17.78 -3.07 -40.30
CA ASN A 779 18.86 -2.36 -39.62
C ASN A 779 19.67 -1.60 -40.68
N TRP A 780 19.34 -0.31 -40.84
CA TRP A 780 19.98 0.57 -41.81
C TRP A 780 21.41 1.00 -41.43
N SER A 781 21.95 0.51 -40.30
CA SER A 781 23.36 0.65 -39.99
C SER A 781 24.20 -0.06 -41.03
N ARG A 782 25.09 0.71 -41.66
CA ARG A 782 25.83 0.36 -42.86
C ARG A 782 27.26 0.87 -42.78
N GLU A 783 28.19 0.11 -43.33
CA GLU A 783 29.61 0.47 -43.39
C GLU A 783 29.95 1.40 -44.56
N GLY A 784 29.06 1.43 -45.55
CA GLY A 784 29.21 2.24 -46.74
C GLY A 784 28.05 2.04 -47.70
N GLU A 785 28.23 2.53 -48.93
CA GLU A 785 27.26 2.42 -50.00
C GLU A 785 27.88 1.93 -51.31
N ILE A 786 27.05 1.30 -52.13
CA ILE A 786 27.40 0.86 -53.48
C ILE A 786 26.40 1.46 -54.45
N GLN A 787 26.92 2.10 -55.51
CA GLN A 787 26.13 2.77 -56.53
C GLN A 787 26.48 2.21 -57.92
N LYS A 788 25.52 2.23 -58.86
CA LYS A 788 25.80 1.96 -60.29
C LYS A 788 26.15 3.27 -60.99
N VAL A 789 27.40 3.42 -61.45
CA VAL A 789 27.86 4.62 -62.16
C VAL A 789 27.92 4.33 -63.66
N LEU A 790 27.12 5.07 -64.44
CA LEU A 790 27.01 4.92 -65.89
C LEU A 790 28.18 5.60 -66.60
N PHE A 791 28.72 4.97 -67.65
CA PHE A 791 29.72 5.56 -68.54
C PHE A 791 29.59 5.00 -69.96
N GLY A 792 29.61 5.88 -70.98
CA GLY A 792 29.33 5.48 -72.36
C GLY A 792 27.91 4.95 -72.57
N ASP A 793 27.63 4.39 -73.74
CA ASP A 793 26.30 3.83 -74.05
C ASP A 793 26.06 2.52 -73.27
N ASP A 794 25.12 2.57 -72.32
CA ASP A 794 24.57 1.45 -71.52
C ASP A 794 25.57 0.61 -70.69
N LYS A 795 26.79 1.12 -70.46
CA LYS A 795 27.77 0.48 -69.57
C LYS A 795 27.78 1.13 -68.20
N HIS A 796 28.01 0.33 -67.16
CA HIS A 796 28.17 0.82 -65.80
C HIS A 796 29.32 0.10 -65.09
N TYR A 797 29.76 0.67 -63.98
CA TYR A 797 30.58 0.00 -62.98
C TYR A 797 29.98 0.25 -61.59
N PHE A 798 30.34 -0.56 -60.61
CA PHE A 798 29.92 -0.40 -59.23
C PHE A 798 30.90 0.51 -58.49
N ALA A 799 30.41 1.61 -57.93
CA ALA A 799 31.18 2.49 -57.05
C ALA A 799 30.93 2.09 -55.59
N VAL A 800 31.94 1.54 -54.92
CA VAL A 800 31.92 1.16 -53.51
C VAL A 800 32.57 2.26 -52.67
N SER A 801 31.79 2.90 -51.80
CA SER A 801 32.16 4.09 -51.04
C SER A 801 31.99 3.86 -49.54
N PHE A 802 33.04 4.14 -48.76
CA PHE A 802 33.02 4.08 -47.30
C PHE A 802 34.05 5.06 -46.72
N SER A 803 33.73 5.68 -45.58
CA SER A 803 34.54 6.76 -45.00
C SER A 803 35.55 6.24 -43.97
N PRO A 804 36.75 6.85 -43.85
CA PRO A 804 37.69 6.54 -42.77
C PRO A 804 37.20 6.94 -41.37
N GLY A 805 36.08 7.66 -41.29
CA GLY A 805 35.48 8.13 -40.05
C GLY A 805 34.47 9.26 -40.30
N GLU A 806 33.93 9.82 -39.22
CA GLU A 806 32.99 10.93 -39.25
C GLU A 806 33.42 12.04 -38.28
N THR A 807 33.32 13.28 -38.70
CA THR A 807 33.52 14.43 -37.81
C THR A 807 32.17 14.85 -37.23
N LYS A 808 32.04 14.81 -35.90
CA LYS A 808 30.84 15.32 -35.21
C LYS A 808 31.18 16.51 -34.33
N TRP A 809 30.22 17.41 -34.20
CA TRP A 809 30.31 18.52 -33.25
C TRP A 809 29.92 18.03 -31.85
N GLU A 810 30.85 18.03 -30.90
CA GLU A 810 30.56 17.78 -29.48
C GLU A 810 30.46 19.10 -28.72
N SER A 811 29.31 19.34 -28.08
CA SER A 811 29.10 20.52 -27.24
C SER A 811 29.63 20.30 -25.82
N SER A 812 30.48 21.22 -25.34
CA SER A 812 30.90 21.29 -23.93
C SER A 812 30.55 22.65 -23.30
N ARG A 813 30.62 22.75 -21.96
CA ARG A 813 30.33 23.99 -21.20
C ARG A 813 31.26 25.17 -21.56
N PHE A 814 32.37 24.93 -22.25
CA PHE A 814 33.34 25.96 -22.66
C PHE A 814 33.33 26.24 -24.17
N GLY A 815 32.31 25.76 -24.89
CA GLY A 815 32.24 25.77 -26.35
C GLY A 815 32.35 24.36 -26.93
N GLY A 816 31.78 24.17 -28.13
CA GLY A 816 31.86 22.90 -28.83
C GLY A 816 33.12 22.78 -29.68
N ARG A 817 33.53 21.55 -29.97
CA ARG A 817 34.61 21.25 -30.92
C ARG A 817 34.19 20.17 -31.90
N GLU A 818 34.76 20.23 -33.08
CA GLU A 818 34.70 19.11 -34.01
C GLU A 818 35.62 17.98 -33.53
N VAL A 819 35.04 16.81 -33.32
CA VAL A 819 35.75 15.58 -32.95
C VAL A 819 35.60 14.60 -34.10
N TYR A 820 36.73 14.10 -34.59
CA TYR A 820 36.78 13.04 -35.59
C TYR A 820 36.70 11.68 -34.92
N TYR A 821 35.71 10.87 -35.30
CA TYR A 821 35.55 9.49 -34.88
C TYR A 821 36.00 8.59 -36.02
N PRO A 822 37.14 7.89 -35.89
CA PRO A 822 37.59 6.95 -36.91
C PRO A 822 36.60 5.80 -37.05
N ASN A 823 36.34 5.37 -38.29
CA ASN A 823 35.66 4.10 -38.54
C ASN A 823 36.65 2.98 -38.20
N ALA A 824 36.38 2.26 -37.11
CA ALA A 824 37.22 1.16 -36.63
C ALA A 824 37.42 0.06 -37.68
N ASN A 825 36.45 -0.13 -38.57
CA ASN A 825 36.45 -1.17 -39.60
C ASN A 825 37.13 -0.71 -40.91
N PHE A 826 37.60 0.55 -41.01
CA PHE A 826 38.04 1.12 -42.28
C PHE A 826 39.18 0.33 -42.96
N GLU A 827 40.21 -0.07 -42.22
CA GLU A 827 41.34 -0.78 -42.83
C GLU A 827 40.93 -2.20 -43.25
N ASP A 828 40.08 -2.88 -42.48
CA ASP A 828 39.56 -4.19 -42.81
C ASP A 828 38.67 -4.13 -44.07
N LEU A 829 37.76 -3.17 -44.15
CA LEU A 829 36.91 -2.92 -45.32
C LEU A 829 37.71 -2.60 -46.58
N LYS A 830 38.79 -1.83 -46.43
CA LYS A 830 39.72 -1.51 -47.51
C LYS A 830 40.48 -2.74 -47.99
N GLN A 831 40.87 -3.65 -47.10
CA GLN A 831 41.46 -4.92 -47.51
C GLN A 831 40.41 -5.86 -48.13
N ALA A 832 39.17 -5.85 -47.64
CA ALA A 832 38.08 -6.65 -48.17
C ALA A 832 37.67 -6.22 -49.59
N VAL A 833 37.50 -4.92 -49.85
CA VAL A 833 37.09 -4.43 -51.18
C VAL A 833 38.16 -4.68 -52.25
N LYS A 834 39.45 -4.67 -51.87
CA LYS A 834 40.57 -5.00 -52.76
C LYS A 834 40.56 -6.46 -53.24
N LYS A 835 39.91 -7.36 -52.49
CA LYS A 835 39.78 -8.77 -52.86
C LYS A 835 38.73 -8.98 -53.94
N ILE A 836 37.84 -8.00 -54.19
CA ILE A 836 36.86 -8.09 -55.28
C ILE A 836 37.62 -8.00 -56.62
N PRO A 837 37.42 -8.95 -57.54
CA PRO A 837 38.09 -8.93 -58.83
C PRO A 837 37.87 -7.62 -59.60
N GLY A 838 38.96 -7.05 -60.13
CA GLY A 838 38.90 -5.83 -60.94
C GLY A 838 38.65 -4.53 -60.15
N ALA A 839 38.58 -4.57 -58.82
CA ALA A 839 38.43 -3.38 -57.99
C ALA A 839 39.62 -2.41 -58.15
N LYS A 840 39.34 -1.15 -58.48
CA LYS A 840 40.34 -0.08 -58.61
C LYS A 840 39.93 1.16 -57.84
N TRP A 841 40.86 1.73 -57.07
CA TRP A 841 40.64 3.00 -56.39
C TRP A 841 40.58 4.15 -57.40
N ASN A 842 39.50 4.95 -57.35
CA ASN A 842 39.37 6.19 -58.08
C ASN A 842 39.67 7.37 -57.13
N PRO A 843 40.83 8.04 -57.23
CA PRO A 843 41.22 9.10 -56.30
C PRO A 843 40.38 10.37 -56.45
N THR A 844 39.90 10.67 -57.66
CA THR A 844 39.10 11.88 -57.94
C THR A 844 37.71 11.76 -57.35
N ALA A 845 37.06 10.60 -57.56
CA ALA A 845 35.70 10.35 -57.09
C ALA A 845 35.62 9.63 -55.74
N LYS A 846 36.77 9.36 -55.10
CA LYS A 846 36.94 8.79 -53.75
C LYS A 846 36.14 7.51 -53.48
N HIS A 847 36.16 6.57 -54.42
CA HIS A 847 35.51 5.26 -54.27
C HIS A 847 36.31 4.15 -54.97
N TRP A 848 35.99 2.90 -54.66
CA TRP A 848 36.49 1.74 -55.40
C TRP A 848 35.55 1.41 -56.55
N GLY A 849 36.04 1.46 -57.79
CA GLY A 849 35.28 1.07 -58.97
C GLY A 849 35.47 -0.41 -59.27
N VAL A 850 34.38 -1.15 -59.41
CA VAL A 850 34.36 -2.58 -59.78
C VAL A 850 33.59 -2.78 -61.10
N PRO A 851 34.15 -3.45 -62.11
CA PRO A 851 33.46 -3.70 -63.38
C PRO A 851 32.13 -4.45 -63.22
N ALA A 852 31.13 -4.13 -64.05
CA ALA A 852 29.79 -4.72 -63.97
C ALA A 852 29.75 -6.26 -64.08
N GLN A 853 30.74 -6.89 -64.72
CA GLN A 853 30.82 -8.35 -64.84
C GLN A 853 30.98 -9.09 -63.50
N TYR A 854 31.38 -8.38 -62.43
CA TYR A 854 31.55 -8.93 -61.08
C TYR A 854 30.39 -8.54 -60.14
N GLU A 855 29.18 -8.42 -60.67
CA GLU A 855 27.98 -8.06 -59.89
C GLU A 855 27.74 -9.04 -58.73
N THR A 856 27.93 -10.34 -58.94
CA THR A 856 27.75 -11.36 -57.91
C THR A 856 28.69 -11.12 -56.71
N GLU A 857 29.97 -10.85 -56.96
CA GLU A 857 30.97 -10.59 -55.94
C GLU A 857 30.71 -9.27 -55.20
N VAL A 858 30.21 -8.25 -55.92
CA VAL A 858 29.83 -6.97 -55.31
C VAL A 858 28.62 -7.12 -54.39
N LEU A 859 27.61 -7.89 -54.81
CA LEU A 859 26.43 -8.18 -53.97
C LEU A 859 26.79 -9.01 -52.75
N GLU A 860 27.68 -10.00 -52.91
CA GLU A 860 28.16 -10.82 -51.79
C GLU A 860 29.00 -10.00 -50.81
N PHE A 861 29.88 -9.12 -51.31
CA PHE A 861 30.59 -8.13 -50.50
C PHE A 861 29.61 -7.24 -49.72
N ALA A 862 28.57 -6.74 -50.38
CA ALA A 862 27.56 -5.91 -49.72
C ALA A 862 26.82 -6.66 -48.60
N ARG A 863 26.58 -7.96 -48.77
CA ARG A 863 25.96 -8.83 -47.78
C ARG A 863 26.88 -9.09 -46.59
N GLN A 864 28.15 -9.43 -46.83
CA GLN A 864 29.12 -9.76 -45.79
C GLN A 864 29.50 -8.53 -44.96
N GLU A 865 29.80 -7.42 -45.62
CA GLU A 865 30.30 -6.19 -45.00
C GLU A 865 29.20 -5.15 -44.72
N ARG A 866 27.92 -5.53 -44.91
CA ARG A 866 26.74 -4.70 -44.63
C ARG A 866 26.74 -3.35 -45.36
N PHE A 867 27.00 -3.33 -46.67
CA PHE A 867 26.89 -2.12 -47.48
C PHE A 867 25.47 -1.87 -47.98
N PHE A 868 25.11 -0.59 -48.10
CA PHE A 868 23.83 -0.17 -48.67
C PHE A 868 23.90 -0.11 -50.20
N LEU A 869 23.00 -0.82 -50.87
CA LEU A 869 22.84 -0.81 -52.32
C LEU A 869 21.92 0.34 -52.73
N ASN A 870 22.51 1.42 -53.25
CA ASN A 870 21.81 2.58 -53.79
C ASN A 870 21.52 2.38 -55.28
N PHE A 871 20.70 1.37 -55.59
CA PHE A 871 20.27 1.07 -56.96
C PHE A 871 18.87 1.63 -57.22
N GLN A 872 18.52 1.80 -58.50
CA GLN A 872 17.15 2.15 -58.88
C GLN A 872 16.14 1.09 -58.39
N GLY A 873 14.93 1.51 -58.04
CA GLY A 873 13.88 0.64 -57.50
C GLY A 873 13.62 0.82 -56.00
N SER A 874 13.05 -0.20 -55.35
CA SER A 874 12.72 -0.12 -53.92
C SER A 874 13.95 -0.31 -53.04
N THR A 875 14.20 0.65 -52.15
CA THR A 875 15.27 0.59 -51.15
C THR A 875 15.23 -0.70 -50.33
N TYR A 876 14.03 -1.17 -49.99
CA TYR A 876 13.82 -2.39 -49.20
C TYR A 876 14.15 -3.66 -49.97
N THR A 877 13.78 -3.74 -51.26
CA THR A 877 14.08 -4.93 -52.09
C THR A 877 15.56 -5.03 -52.43
N ASN A 878 16.21 -3.90 -52.62
CA ASN A 878 17.64 -3.85 -52.94
C ASN A 878 18.52 -4.19 -51.72
N ASN A 879 17.99 -4.07 -50.50
CA ASN A 879 18.79 -4.18 -49.27
C ASN A 879 18.27 -5.27 -48.31
N ILE A 880 17.74 -6.37 -48.84
CA ILE A 880 17.19 -7.47 -48.02
C ILE A 880 18.21 -8.08 -47.05
N HIS A 881 19.51 -7.99 -47.36
CA HIS A 881 20.60 -8.46 -46.48
C HIS A 881 20.75 -7.63 -45.19
N LEU A 882 20.16 -6.43 -45.14
CA LEU A 882 20.12 -5.59 -43.94
C LEU A 882 18.89 -5.88 -43.05
N ALA A 883 18.02 -6.81 -43.46
CA ALA A 883 16.88 -7.23 -42.66
C ALA A 883 17.30 -8.23 -41.57
N GLU A 884 17.05 -7.87 -40.32
CA GLU A 884 17.23 -8.73 -39.15
C GLU A 884 15.89 -9.35 -38.73
N PHE A 885 15.89 -10.64 -38.40
CA PHE A 885 14.67 -11.36 -38.02
C PHE A 885 14.57 -11.47 -36.50
N LYS A 886 13.79 -10.58 -35.89
CA LYS A 886 13.64 -10.49 -34.44
C LYS A 886 12.26 -10.94 -33.99
N ARG A 887 12.20 -11.60 -32.84
CA ARG A 887 10.94 -11.99 -32.20
C ARG A 887 10.35 -10.77 -31.50
N ARG A 888 9.10 -10.46 -31.85
CA ARG A 888 8.26 -9.39 -31.29
C ARG A 888 7.25 -9.97 -30.30
N ASP A 889 6.35 -9.11 -29.84
CA ASP A 889 5.28 -9.46 -28.93
C ASP A 889 4.38 -10.60 -29.47
N ILE A 890 3.73 -11.27 -28.53
CA ILE A 890 2.70 -12.28 -28.80
C ILE A 890 1.54 -11.59 -29.52
N PRO A 891 1.14 -12.06 -30.73
CA PRO A 891 0.02 -11.45 -31.44
C PRO A 891 -1.25 -11.48 -30.58
N SER A 892 -2.02 -10.39 -30.64
CA SER A 892 -3.24 -10.26 -29.85
C SER A 892 -4.15 -11.49 -30.03
N GLY A 893 -4.51 -12.10 -28.91
CA GLY A 893 -5.42 -13.24 -28.89
C GLY A 893 -4.82 -14.60 -29.17
N ILE A 894 -3.51 -14.71 -29.40
CA ILE A 894 -2.82 -16.00 -29.61
C ILE A 894 -2.12 -16.38 -28.31
N SER A 895 -2.37 -17.58 -27.79
CA SER A 895 -1.70 -18.14 -26.60
C SER A 895 -0.78 -19.30 -26.97
N PHE A 896 -1.18 -20.11 -27.95
CA PHE A 896 -0.46 -21.29 -28.42
C PHE A 896 0.02 -21.12 -29.85
N CYS A 897 1.10 -21.80 -30.20
CA CYS A 897 1.66 -21.77 -31.55
C CYS A 897 0.66 -22.36 -32.58
N GLU A 898 0.11 -21.51 -33.44
CA GLU A 898 -0.86 -21.87 -34.49
C GLU A 898 -0.31 -21.61 -35.91
N GLY A 899 1.00 -21.40 -36.05
CA GLY A 899 1.62 -21.03 -37.32
C GLY A 899 1.55 -22.17 -38.34
N ARG A 900 0.78 -21.96 -39.42
CA ARG A 900 0.66 -22.92 -40.53
C ARG A 900 1.70 -22.65 -41.60
N ALA A 901 2.46 -23.66 -42.01
CA ALA A 901 3.52 -23.49 -43.01
C ALA A 901 2.96 -22.92 -44.32
N SER A 902 3.68 -21.96 -44.92
CA SER A 902 3.37 -21.49 -46.27
C SER A 902 4.00 -22.42 -47.30
N ASN A 903 3.25 -22.76 -48.35
CA ASN A 903 3.73 -23.59 -49.47
C ASN A 903 4.70 -22.85 -50.39
N ARG A 904 4.92 -21.55 -50.15
CA ARG A 904 5.86 -20.69 -50.90
C ARG A 904 6.67 -19.86 -49.93
N GLN A 905 7.91 -19.57 -50.32
CA GLN A 905 8.74 -18.60 -49.63
C GLN A 905 8.16 -17.19 -49.71
N HIS A 906 8.49 -16.36 -48.72
CA HIS A 906 8.07 -14.97 -48.71
C HIS A 906 8.64 -14.22 -49.93
N GLU A 907 7.79 -13.48 -50.64
CA GLU A 907 8.12 -12.88 -51.94
C GLU A 907 9.39 -11.99 -51.90
N MET A 908 9.50 -11.13 -50.88
CA MET A 908 10.65 -10.24 -50.68
C MET A 908 11.88 -10.95 -50.09
N PHE A 909 11.73 -11.59 -48.92
CA PHE A 909 12.86 -12.12 -48.15
C PHE A 909 13.36 -13.50 -48.60
N LYS A 910 12.65 -14.18 -49.52
CA LYS A 910 12.98 -15.53 -50.01
C LYS A 910 13.23 -16.54 -48.88
N LYS A 911 12.48 -16.40 -47.79
CA LYS A 911 12.57 -17.22 -46.57
C LYS A 911 11.24 -17.91 -46.32
N ASP A 912 11.30 -19.12 -45.77
CA ASP A 912 10.12 -19.85 -45.31
C ASP A 912 9.43 -19.07 -44.19
N PHE A 913 8.11 -19.20 -44.13
CA PHE A 913 7.31 -18.52 -43.12
C PHE A 913 6.02 -19.29 -42.84
N TRP A 914 5.42 -18.97 -41.69
CA TRP A 914 4.19 -19.55 -41.22
C TRP A 914 3.10 -18.48 -41.12
N TRP A 915 1.89 -18.82 -41.56
CA TRP A 915 0.69 -18.02 -41.38
C TRP A 915 0.20 -18.16 -39.94
N CYS A 916 0.39 -17.11 -39.14
CA CYS A 916 -0.04 -17.03 -37.75
C CYS A 916 -0.93 -15.79 -37.60
N GLY A 917 -2.18 -15.93 -37.15
CA GLY A 917 -3.15 -14.82 -37.09
C GLY A 917 -3.30 -14.04 -38.40
N GLY A 918 -3.20 -14.71 -39.55
CA GLY A 918 -3.31 -14.10 -40.88
C GLY A 918 -2.14 -13.20 -41.30
N GLN A 919 -0.99 -13.29 -40.62
CA GLN A 919 0.23 -12.54 -40.97
C GLN A 919 1.44 -13.49 -40.99
N PRO A 920 2.52 -13.18 -41.76
CA PRO A 920 3.74 -13.98 -41.76
C PRO A 920 4.43 -14.01 -40.39
N CYS A 921 4.98 -15.17 -40.03
CA CYS A 921 5.89 -15.38 -38.91
C CYS A 921 7.08 -16.18 -39.43
N PHE A 922 8.31 -15.70 -39.24
CA PHE A 922 9.50 -16.33 -39.85
C PHE A 922 10.14 -17.44 -39.00
N SER A 923 9.52 -17.79 -37.87
CA SER A 923 9.91 -18.90 -36.99
C SER A 923 8.71 -19.39 -36.20
N LYS A 924 8.55 -20.71 -36.11
CA LYS A 924 7.58 -21.37 -35.22
C LYS A 924 8.11 -21.46 -33.78
N CYS A 925 7.22 -21.65 -32.81
CA CYS A 925 7.56 -21.88 -31.40
C CYS A 925 7.46 -23.36 -31.00
N GLU A 926 6.89 -24.18 -31.87
CA GLU A 926 6.72 -25.62 -31.70
C GLU A 926 8.04 -26.36 -31.45
N THR A 927 8.06 -27.18 -30.40
CA THR A 927 9.16 -28.08 -30.05
C THR A 927 8.66 -29.52 -30.00
N ILE A 928 9.44 -30.46 -30.55
CA ILE A 928 9.29 -31.88 -30.28
C ILE A 928 10.21 -32.21 -29.11
N HIS A 929 9.64 -32.61 -27.99
CA HIS A 929 10.35 -32.78 -26.74
C HIS A 929 11.10 -34.11 -26.69
N LYS A 930 12.29 -34.12 -26.10
CA LYS A 930 13.04 -35.37 -25.90
C LYS A 930 12.38 -36.21 -24.80
N PRO A 931 12.62 -37.53 -24.74
CA PRO A 931 12.10 -38.38 -23.65
C PRO A 931 12.43 -37.90 -22.23
N ALA A 932 13.59 -37.27 -22.02
CA ALA A 932 13.97 -36.69 -20.73
C ALA A 932 13.11 -35.47 -20.33
N GLU A 933 12.43 -34.85 -21.29
CA GLU A 933 11.59 -33.66 -21.12
C GLU A 933 10.09 -34.02 -21.09
N TRP A 934 9.75 -35.27 -20.73
CA TRP A 934 8.38 -35.78 -20.81
C TRP A 934 7.35 -34.97 -20.04
N GLU A 935 7.75 -34.32 -18.94
CA GLU A 935 6.88 -33.42 -18.18
C GLU A 935 6.44 -32.19 -18.98
N GLN A 936 7.05 -31.93 -20.14
CA GLN A 936 6.71 -30.85 -21.06
C GLN A 936 5.94 -31.34 -22.30
N TYR A 937 5.64 -32.64 -22.40
CA TYR A 937 4.90 -33.19 -23.54
C TYR A 937 3.58 -32.46 -23.79
N THR A 938 3.36 -32.15 -25.06
CA THR A 938 2.21 -31.46 -25.61
C THR A 938 1.35 -32.40 -26.45
N LEU A 939 0.20 -31.93 -26.92
CA LEU A 939 -0.64 -32.64 -27.89
C LEU A 939 0.13 -33.03 -29.16
N LEU A 940 1.12 -32.23 -29.56
CA LEU A 940 1.98 -32.58 -30.69
C LEU A 940 2.78 -33.84 -30.38
N ASP A 941 3.47 -33.86 -29.24
CA ASP A 941 4.25 -35.02 -28.81
C ASP A 941 3.33 -36.25 -28.72
N PHE A 942 2.11 -36.10 -28.21
CA PHE A 942 1.14 -37.19 -28.15
C PHE A 942 0.76 -37.74 -29.53
N CYS A 943 0.53 -36.86 -30.52
CA CYS A 943 0.22 -37.29 -31.88
C CYS A 943 1.40 -38.04 -32.52
N GLU A 944 2.62 -37.55 -32.32
CA GLU A 944 3.85 -38.16 -32.88
C GLU A 944 4.13 -39.51 -32.22
N ILE A 945 3.99 -39.61 -30.90
CA ILE A 945 4.17 -40.85 -30.13
C ILE A 945 3.11 -41.92 -30.47
N LEU A 946 1.90 -41.49 -30.88
CA LEU A 946 0.83 -42.38 -31.35
C LEU A 946 0.86 -42.60 -32.87
N GLU A 947 1.87 -42.06 -33.57
CA GLU A 947 2.02 -42.18 -35.03
C GLU A 947 0.78 -41.67 -35.82
N LEU A 948 0.15 -40.61 -35.33
CA LEU A 948 -0.99 -39.97 -35.98
C LEU A 948 -0.53 -38.99 -37.07
N ASP A 949 -0.83 -39.28 -38.33
CA ASP A 949 -0.62 -38.35 -39.44
C ASP A 949 -1.55 -37.13 -39.32
N THR A 950 -0.98 -35.98 -38.98
CA THR A 950 -1.69 -34.70 -38.77
C THR A 950 -1.60 -33.74 -39.96
N ASP A 951 -1.08 -34.20 -41.09
CA ASP A 951 -0.97 -33.41 -42.30
C ASP A 951 -2.35 -33.10 -42.90
N GLU A 952 -2.47 -31.92 -43.50
CA GLU A 952 -3.69 -31.47 -44.16
C GLU A 952 -3.45 -31.41 -45.67
N VAL A 953 -4.40 -31.95 -46.44
CA VAL A 953 -4.46 -31.73 -47.89
C VAL A 953 -5.55 -30.72 -48.19
N ASN A 954 -5.18 -29.56 -48.72
CA ASN A 954 -6.15 -28.50 -49.02
C ASN A 954 -6.94 -28.81 -50.32
N LYS A 955 -7.96 -27.99 -50.62
CA LYS A 955 -8.84 -28.19 -51.80
C LYS A 955 -8.13 -28.15 -53.16
N ILE A 956 -6.92 -27.58 -53.23
CA ILE A 956 -6.13 -27.49 -54.45
C ILE A 956 -5.01 -28.54 -54.50
N GLY A 957 -4.97 -29.46 -53.52
CA GLY A 957 -4.05 -30.59 -53.47
C GLY A 957 -2.72 -30.31 -52.77
N ASP A 958 -2.51 -29.14 -52.17
CA ASP A 958 -1.27 -28.89 -51.43
C ASP A 958 -1.30 -29.60 -50.07
N VAL A 959 -0.17 -30.21 -49.72
CA VAL A 959 0.07 -30.82 -48.40
C VAL A 959 0.65 -29.77 -47.45
N ILE A 960 0.02 -29.61 -46.30
CA ILE A 960 0.46 -28.73 -45.22
C ILE A 960 0.85 -29.61 -44.03
N PRO A 961 2.16 -29.70 -43.72
CA PRO A 961 2.63 -30.50 -42.60
C PRO A 961 1.95 -30.08 -41.29
N LYS A 962 1.41 -31.05 -40.55
CA LYS A 962 0.72 -30.86 -39.26
C LYS A 962 -0.46 -29.88 -39.33
N GLY A 963 -1.04 -29.71 -40.52
CA GLY A 963 -2.06 -28.71 -40.79
C GLY A 963 -3.30 -28.85 -39.90
N HIS A 964 -3.77 -30.09 -39.68
CA HIS A 964 -4.94 -30.33 -38.81
C HIS A 964 -4.65 -29.97 -37.34
N LEU A 965 -3.44 -30.22 -36.84
CA LEU A 965 -3.04 -29.85 -35.49
C LEU A 965 -3.02 -28.34 -35.30
N TYR A 966 -2.44 -27.59 -36.25
CA TYR A 966 -2.42 -26.12 -36.16
C TYR A 966 -3.81 -25.50 -36.30
N GLN A 967 -4.72 -26.11 -37.08
CA GLN A 967 -6.12 -25.71 -37.10
C GLN A 967 -6.77 -25.89 -35.72
N PHE A 968 -6.48 -26.99 -35.03
CA PHE A 968 -6.98 -27.23 -33.69
C PHE A 968 -6.38 -26.25 -32.66
N ASN A 969 -5.07 -25.99 -32.70
CA ASN A 969 -4.45 -24.95 -31.86
C ASN A 969 -5.07 -23.56 -32.09
N ALA A 970 -5.37 -23.21 -33.35
CA ALA A 970 -6.06 -21.98 -33.69
C ALA A 970 -7.50 -21.94 -33.12
N LEU A 971 -8.20 -23.08 -33.15
CA LEU A 971 -9.52 -23.23 -32.52
C LEU A 971 -9.42 -23.03 -31.00
N ILE A 972 -8.46 -23.65 -30.33
CA ILE A 972 -8.25 -23.52 -28.87
C ILE A 972 -7.91 -22.08 -28.50
N ASN A 973 -7.00 -21.43 -29.22
CA ASN A 973 -6.71 -20.00 -29.05
C ASN A 973 -7.98 -19.16 -29.15
N ARG A 974 -8.81 -19.44 -30.16
CA ARG A 974 -10.08 -18.74 -30.36
C ARG A 974 -11.09 -19.03 -29.26
N PHE A 975 -11.21 -20.27 -28.84
CA PHE A 975 -12.16 -20.69 -27.83
C PHE A 975 -11.78 -20.10 -26.46
N ASN A 976 -10.50 -20.07 -26.10
CA ASN A 976 -10.02 -19.38 -24.89
C ASN A 976 -10.40 -17.89 -24.86
N ARG A 977 -10.39 -17.20 -26.00
CA ARG A 977 -10.89 -15.82 -26.09
C ARG A 977 -12.39 -15.75 -25.91
N LEU A 978 -13.14 -16.72 -26.44
CA LEU A 978 -14.58 -16.79 -26.25
C LEU A 978 -14.93 -17.06 -24.78
N LEU A 979 -14.18 -17.93 -24.10
CA LEU A 979 -14.36 -18.27 -22.69
C LEU A 979 -14.32 -17.05 -21.77
N ASP A 980 -13.47 -16.07 -22.06
CA ASP A 980 -13.42 -14.80 -21.31
C ASP A 980 -14.77 -14.04 -21.29
N HIS A 981 -15.65 -14.32 -22.26
CA HIS A 981 -16.96 -13.69 -22.40
C HIS A 981 -18.14 -14.65 -22.13
N LEU A 982 -17.88 -15.95 -21.95
CA LEU A 982 -18.92 -16.99 -21.80
C LEU A 982 -19.52 -17.09 -20.39
N TYR A 983 -19.35 -16.09 -19.53
CA TYR A 983 -19.93 -16.06 -18.19
C TYR A 983 -20.95 -14.93 -18.07
N CYS A 984 -22.07 -15.21 -17.39
CA CYS A 984 -23.11 -14.24 -17.10
C CYS A 984 -22.56 -13.14 -16.18
N LYS A 985 -22.82 -11.88 -16.49
CA LYS A 985 -22.34 -10.75 -15.67
C LYS A 985 -23.10 -10.59 -14.35
N ASN A 986 -24.27 -11.20 -14.22
CA ASN A 986 -25.14 -11.06 -13.05
C ASN A 986 -24.88 -12.16 -12.01
N CYS A 987 -24.81 -13.42 -12.45
CA CYS A 987 -24.67 -14.58 -11.55
C CYS A 987 -23.38 -15.37 -11.75
N SER A 988 -22.48 -14.91 -12.62
CA SER A 988 -21.20 -15.56 -12.95
C SER A 988 -21.30 -16.97 -13.54
N HIS A 989 -22.49 -17.53 -13.74
CA HIS A 989 -22.66 -18.84 -14.36
C HIS A 989 -22.30 -18.81 -15.83
N MET A 990 -21.75 -19.91 -16.32
CA MET A 990 -21.48 -20.15 -17.73
C MET A 990 -22.75 -19.99 -18.57
N LEU A 991 -22.61 -19.37 -19.72
CA LEU A 991 -23.70 -19.14 -20.66
C LEU A 991 -23.88 -20.37 -21.54
N HIS A 992 -25.13 -20.71 -21.83
CA HIS A 992 -25.48 -21.79 -22.74
C HIS A 992 -25.78 -21.24 -24.12
N PRO A 993 -25.49 -22.00 -25.20
CA PRO A 993 -26.02 -21.70 -26.53
C PRO A 993 -27.54 -21.52 -26.47
N SER A 994 -28.07 -20.48 -27.11
CA SER A 994 -29.52 -20.25 -27.19
C SER A 994 -30.20 -21.37 -27.99
N ASP A 995 -31.47 -21.68 -27.71
CA ASP A 995 -32.24 -22.70 -28.47
C ASP A 995 -32.44 -22.32 -29.95
N PHE A 996 -32.26 -21.04 -30.32
CA PHE A 996 -32.22 -20.53 -31.70
C PHE A 996 -30.80 -20.52 -32.31
N GLY A 997 -29.85 -21.20 -31.67
CA GLY A 997 -28.40 -20.99 -31.78
C GLY A 997 -27.74 -21.37 -33.12
N THR A 998 -28.44 -22.04 -34.02
CA THR A 998 -27.92 -22.38 -35.36
C THR A 998 -28.52 -21.45 -36.40
N SER A 999 -27.99 -20.23 -36.54
CA SER A 999 -28.26 -19.49 -37.77
C SER A 999 -27.53 -20.21 -38.90
N HIS A 1000 -28.27 -20.80 -39.84
CA HIS A 1000 -27.77 -21.55 -41.02
C HIS A 1000 -26.73 -20.80 -41.89
N PHE A 1001 -26.41 -19.54 -41.58
CA PHE A 1001 -25.60 -18.64 -42.39
C PHE A 1001 -24.57 -17.80 -41.59
N ALA A 1002 -24.29 -18.11 -40.32
CA ALA A 1002 -23.17 -17.47 -39.59
C ALA A 1002 -21.85 -18.17 -39.91
N ALA A 1003 -20.75 -17.41 -39.96
CA ALA A 1003 -19.41 -17.94 -40.17
C ALA A 1003 -18.97 -18.94 -39.08
N HIS A 1004 -19.64 -18.92 -37.92
CA HIS A 1004 -19.40 -19.80 -36.77
C HIS A 1004 -20.72 -20.31 -36.19
N SER A 1005 -20.73 -21.54 -35.67
CA SER A 1005 -21.93 -22.23 -35.20
C SER A 1005 -22.45 -21.74 -33.84
N LEU A 1006 -21.63 -21.06 -33.02
CA LEU A 1006 -21.99 -20.61 -31.68
C LEU A 1006 -21.76 -19.09 -31.50
N VAL A 1007 -22.80 -18.29 -31.75
CA VAL A 1007 -22.72 -16.82 -31.61
C VAL A 1007 -23.79 -16.21 -30.70
N ARG A 1008 -24.76 -17.01 -30.25
CA ARG A 1008 -25.88 -16.58 -29.43
C ARG A 1008 -25.96 -17.44 -28.17
N PHE A 1009 -26.02 -16.75 -27.04
CA PHE A 1009 -25.90 -17.36 -25.73
C PHE A 1009 -26.96 -16.80 -24.77
N THR A 1010 -27.36 -17.58 -23.78
CA THR A 1010 -28.33 -17.20 -22.74
C THR A 1010 -27.89 -17.74 -21.40
N CYS A 1011 -28.23 -17.03 -20.31
CA CYS A 1011 -28.07 -17.58 -18.97
C CYS A 1011 -29.24 -18.52 -18.67
N ARG A 1012 -28.95 -19.74 -18.21
CA ARG A 1012 -29.97 -20.72 -17.82
C ARG A 1012 -30.11 -20.90 -16.30
N ASN A 1013 -29.44 -20.05 -15.51
CA ASN A 1013 -29.61 -20.07 -14.07
C ASN A 1013 -30.99 -19.49 -13.70
N GLU A 1014 -31.88 -20.33 -13.16
CA GLU A 1014 -33.24 -19.95 -12.77
C GLU A 1014 -33.29 -18.80 -11.75
N LYS A 1015 -32.24 -18.64 -10.94
CA LYS A 1015 -32.10 -17.55 -9.96
C LYS A 1015 -31.56 -16.25 -10.56
N CYS A 1016 -31.19 -16.26 -11.85
CA CYS A 1016 -30.65 -15.09 -12.53
C CYS A 1016 -31.77 -14.26 -13.17
N SER A 1017 -31.77 -12.95 -12.94
CA SER A 1017 -32.74 -12.03 -13.54
C SER A 1017 -32.46 -11.68 -15.01
N ASN A 1018 -31.41 -12.24 -15.62
CA ASN A 1018 -30.95 -11.90 -16.96
C ASN A 1018 -31.10 -13.06 -17.95
N ASN A 1019 -32.24 -13.09 -18.64
CA ASN A 1019 -32.59 -14.09 -19.66
C ASN A 1019 -32.48 -13.55 -21.09
N GLN A 1020 -31.76 -12.44 -21.30
CA GLN A 1020 -31.63 -11.84 -22.63
C GLN A 1020 -30.63 -12.62 -23.49
N GLU A 1021 -30.91 -12.69 -24.80
CA GLU A 1021 -29.97 -13.26 -25.77
C GLU A 1021 -28.71 -12.39 -25.85
N ILE A 1022 -27.57 -13.00 -25.56
CA ILE A 1022 -26.25 -12.39 -25.62
C ILE A 1022 -25.60 -12.84 -26.93
N TYR A 1023 -25.37 -11.90 -27.81
CA TYR A 1023 -24.57 -12.12 -29.01
C TYR A 1023 -23.08 -11.94 -28.69
N LEU A 1024 -22.31 -13.01 -28.90
CA LEU A 1024 -20.85 -13.05 -28.83
C LEU A 1024 -20.33 -13.45 -30.21
N ASN A 1025 -19.53 -12.62 -30.86
CA ASN A 1025 -18.95 -12.97 -32.15
C ASN A 1025 -17.56 -12.36 -32.30
N HIS A 1026 -16.70 -12.95 -33.13
CA HIS A 1026 -15.41 -12.37 -33.44
C HIS A 1026 -15.52 -11.06 -34.24
N CYS A 1027 -14.51 -10.22 -34.07
CA CYS A 1027 -14.34 -9.02 -34.86
C CYS A 1027 -14.11 -9.34 -36.35
N LEU A 1028 -14.80 -8.63 -37.23
CA LEU A 1028 -14.65 -8.76 -38.70
C LEU A 1028 -13.27 -8.33 -39.20
N ASN A 1029 -12.57 -7.46 -38.47
CA ASN A 1029 -11.15 -7.23 -38.71
C ASN A 1029 -10.37 -8.44 -38.20
N GLY A 1030 -10.00 -9.32 -39.14
CA GLY A 1030 -9.26 -10.56 -38.87
C GLY A 1030 -7.87 -10.39 -38.25
N LYS A 1031 -7.39 -9.15 -38.08
CA LYS A 1031 -6.15 -8.83 -37.34
C LYS A 1031 -6.40 -8.35 -35.91
N CYS A 1032 -7.65 -8.10 -35.53
CA CYS A 1032 -8.01 -7.57 -34.21
C CYS A 1032 -8.18 -8.68 -33.17
N ASN A 1033 -8.64 -9.88 -33.57
CA ASN A 1033 -8.90 -11.06 -32.72
C ASN A 1033 -9.81 -10.85 -31.49
N CYS A 1034 -10.38 -9.65 -31.31
CA CYS A 1034 -11.30 -9.32 -30.23
C CYS A 1034 -12.67 -10.00 -30.42
N VAL A 1035 -13.28 -10.41 -29.31
CA VAL A 1035 -14.68 -10.86 -29.27
C VAL A 1035 -15.58 -9.64 -29.05
N ILE A 1036 -16.50 -9.44 -29.99
CA ILE A 1036 -17.62 -8.51 -29.88
C ILE A 1036 -18.65 -9.11 -28.93
N ASP A 1037 -18.88 -8.39 -27.84
CA ASP A 1037 -19.87 -8.74 -26.81
C ASP A 1037 -21.00 -7.71 -26.81
N SER A 1038 -22.20 -8.15 -27.20
CA SER A 1038 -23.40 -7.31 -27.27
C SER A 1038 -23.81 -6.64 -25.96
N ARG A 1039 -23.35 -7.15 -24.80
CA ARG A 1039 -23.63 -6.55 -23.48
C ARG A 1039 -22.91 -5.21 -23.28
N VAL A 1040 -21.84 -4.95 -24.02
CA VAL A 1040 -21.01 -3.73 -23.89
C VAL A 1040 -20.90 -2.95 -25.20
N SER A 1041 -21.35 -3.52 -26.31
CA SER A 1041 -21.22 -2.95 -27.64
C SER A 1041 -22.56 -2.48 -28.19
N LYS A 1042 -22.58 -1.29 -28.78
CA LYS A 1042 -23.69 -0.76 -29.58
C LYS A 1042 -23.59 -1.23 -31.03
N LYS A 1043 -24.72 -1.12 -31.75
CA LYS A 1043 -24.80 -1.41 -33.19
C LYS A 1043 -24.50 -0.15 -34.00
N CYS A 1044 -23.88 -0.31 -35.16
CA CYS A 1044 -23.72 0.77 -36.14
C CYS A 1044 -25.02 0.98 -36.93
N GLY A 1045 -25.05 1.99 -37.82
CA GLY A 1045 -26.21 2.27 -38.68
C GLY A 1045 -26.66 1.11 -39.59
N ASN A 1046 -25.79 0.12 -39.83
CA ASN A 1046 -26.11 -1.10 -40.59
C ASN A 1046 -26.59 -2.26 -39.69
N GLY A 1047 -26.87 -2.03 -38.40
CA GLY A 1047 -27.41 -3.03 -37.48
C GLY A 1047 -26.41 -4.07 -36.94
N LEU A 1048 -25.12 -3.92 -37.23
CA LEU A 1048 -24.06 -4.81 -36.75
C LEU A 1048 -23.33 -4.21 -35.54
N PHE A 1049 -22.98 -5.06 -34.57
CA PHE A 1049 -22.28 -4.64 -33.35
C PHE A 1049 -20.85 -4.14 -33.65
N ILE A 1050 -20.42 -3.13 -32.89
CA ILE A 1050 -19.14 -2.44 -33.08
C ILE A 1050 -18.06 -3.11 -32.23
N CYS A 1051 -16.93 -3.48 -32.83
CA CYS A 1051 -15.79 -3.99 -32.08
C CYS A 1051 -15.26 -2.94 -31.09
N SER A 1052 -15.13 -3.30 -29.81
CA SER A 1052 -14.67 -2.39 -28.75
C SER A 1052 -13.20 -2.01 -28.87
N THR A 1053 -12.39 -2.80 -29.59
CA THR A 1053 -10.95 -2.59 -29.71
C THR A 1053 -10.57 -1.81 -30.96
N CYS A 1054 -11.07 -2.21 -32.13
CA CYS A 1054 -10.70 -1.58 -33.40
C CYS A 1054 -11.84 -0.82 -34.09
N GLY A 1055 -13.05 -0.79 -33.51
CA GLY A 1055 -14.20 -0.07 -34.07
C GLY A 1055 -14.81 -0.67 -35.33
N SER A 1056 -14.25 -1.77 -35.86
CA SER A 1056 -14.82 -2.46 -37.02
C SER A 1056 -16.20 -3.04 -36.68
N CYS A 1057 -17.20 -2.80 -37.55
CA CYS A 1057 -18.58 -3.25 -37.35
C CYS A 1057 -19.16 -3.99 -38.57
N CYS A 1058 -18.93 -3.48 -39.78
CA CYS A 1058 -19.41 -4.09 -41.02
C CYS A 1058 -18.42 -3.82 -42.17
N SER A 1059 -18.33 -4.76 -43.11
CA SER A 1059 -17.54 -4.61 -44.33
C SER A 1059 -18.39 -4.91 -45.56
N HIS A 1060 -18.09 -4.23 -46.66
CA HIS A 1060 -18.79 -4.43 -47.93
C HIS A 1060 -18.60 -5.85 -48.44
N ALA A 1061 -17.39 -6.40 -48.33
CA ALA A 1061 -17.11 -7.79 -48.71
C ALA A 1061 -17.92 -8.82 -47.88
N MET A 1062 -18.22 -8.54 -46.61
CA MET A 1062 -19.10 -9.39 -45.80
C MET A 1062 -20.55 -9.30 -46.27
N LEU A 1063 -21.03 -8.08 -46.54
CA LEU A 1063 -22.41 -7.84 -46.97
C LEU A 1063 -22.69 -8.52 -48.33
N GLN A 1064 -21.76 -8.39 -49.27
CA GLN A 1064 -21.84 -9.04 -50.58
C GLN A 1064 -21.89 -10.56 -50.45
N ARG A 1065 -20.98 -11.17 -49.66
CA ARG A 1065 -20.98 -12.63 -49.44
C ARG A 1065 -22.29 -13.10 -48.83
N ARG A 1066 -22.80 -12.38 -47.83
CA ARG A 1066 -24.09 -12.71 -47.20
C ARG A 1066 -25.24 -12.66 -48.19
N LEU A 1067 -25.29 -11.63 -49.05
CA LEU A 1067 -26.30 -11.51 -50.09
C LEU A 1067 -26.23 -12.70 -51.05
N SER A 1068 -25.05 -12.99 -51.60
CA SER A 1068 -24.86 -14.11 -52.52
C SER A 1068 -25.16 -15.48 -51.90
N SER A 1069 -24.86 -15.69 -50.61
CA SER A 1069 -25.24 -16.92 -49.91
C SER A 1069 -26.75 -17.06 -49.74
N LEU A 1070 -27.46 -15.96 -49.46
CA LEU A 1070 -28.93 -15.97 -49.36
C LEU A 1070 -29.59 -16.19 -50.73
N GLU A 1071 -29.05 -15.57 -51.78
CA GLU A 1071 -29.49 -15.80 -53.17
C GLU A 1071 -29.31 -17.27 -53.58
N LEU A 1072 -28.13 -17.85 -53.28
CA LEU A 1072 -27.84 -19.25 -53.61
C LEU A 1072 -28.74 -20.23 -52.83
N ALA A 1073 -28.98 -19.97 -51.55
CA ALA A 1073 -29.74 -20.85 -50.67
C ALA A 1073 -31.26 -20.63 -50.73
N GLY A 1074 -31.75 -19.66 -51.52
CA GLY A 1074 -33.16 -19.26 -51.54
C GLY A 1074 -33.65 -18.65 -50.21
N GLY A 1075 -32.74 -18.10 -49.41
CA GLY A 1075 -33.05 -17.48 -48.12
C GLY A 1075 -33.72 -16.11 -48.26
N TYR A 1076 -34.41 -15.65 -47.22
CA TYR A 1076 -35.03 -14.32 -47.22
C TYR A 1076 -33.99 -13.20 -47.34
N ILE A 1077 -34.12 -12.34 -48.36
CA ILE A 1077 -33.24 -11.21 -48.62
C ILE A 1077 -33.93 -9.91 -48.20
N HIS A 1078 -33.45 -9.29 -47.13
CA HIS A 1078 -33.96 -8.01 -46.67
C HIS A 1078 -33.49 -6.86 -47.58
N HIS A 1079 -34.39 -5.93 -47.96
CA HIS A 1079 -34.09 -4.78 -48.83
C HIS A 1079 -32.85 -3.99 -48.39
N ASN A 1080 -32.70 -3.72 -47.09
CA ASN A 1080 -31.53 -3.01 -46.54
C ASN A 1080 -30.18 -3.70 -46.83
N LEU A 1081 -30.13 -5.04 -46.96
CA LEU A 1081 -28.90 -5.74 -47.33
C LEU A 1081 -28.54 -5.47 -48.80
N VAL A 1082 -29.53 -5.54 -49.70
CA VAL A 1082 -29.37 -5.22 -51.12
C VAL A 1082 -28.90 -3.77 -51.29
N LYS A 1083 -29.55 -2.83 -50.59
CA LYS A 1083 -29.17 -1.42 -50.57
C LYS A 1083 -27.73 -1.24 -50.08
N ALA A 1084 -27.36 -1.85 -48.95
CA ALA A 1084 -26.03 -1.73 -48.37
C ALA A 1084 -24.91 -2.29 -49.26
N VAL A 1085 -25.22 -3.32 -50.06
CA VAL A 1085 -24.33 -3.85 -51.09
C VAL A 1085 -24.22 -2.86 -52.26
N ASN A 1086 -25.32 -2.48 -52.89
CA ASN A 1086 -25.32 -1.62 -54.08
C ASN A 1086 -24.66 -0.25 -53.82
N GLU A 1087 -24.94 0.37 -52.67
CA GLU A 1087 -24.40 1.67 -52.28
C GLU A 1087 -23.04 1.59 -51.55
N LYS A 1088 -22.45 0.37 -51.47
CA LYS A 1088 -21.16 0.09 -50.82
C LYS A 1088 -21.11 0.65 -49.39
N LEU A 1089 -22.16 0.47 -48.60
CA LEU A 1089 -22.29 1.04 -47.24
C LEU A 1089 -21.42 0.35 -46.17
N GLY A 1090 -20.52 -0.56 -46.57
CA GLY A 1090 -19.54 -1.17 -45.68
C GLY A 1090 -18.60 -0.14 -45.06
N HIS A 1091 -18.65 -0.01 -43.72
CA HIS A 1091 -17.89 1.00 -42.98
C HIS A 1091 -16.37 0.76 -43.01
N LEU A 1092 -15.93 -0.51 -43.00
CA LEU A 1092 -14.51 -0.85 -42.95
C LEU A 1092 -13.72 -0.29 -44.16
N GLU A 1093 -14.24 -0.49 -45.37
CA GLU A 1093 -13.61 -0.04 -46.62
C GLU A 1093 -13.75 1.47 -46.85
N LYS A 1094 -14.70 2.14 -46.18
CA LYS A 1094 -14.91 3.60 -46.20
C LYS A 1094 -14.11 4.37 -45.14
N ALA A 1095 -13.49 3.66 -44.18
CA ALA A 1095 -12.88 4.26 -42.99
C ALA A 1095 -13.86 5.07 -42.12
N ASN A 1096 -15.10 4.61 -42.03
CA ASN A 1096 -16.10 5.15 -41.11
C ASN A 1096 -16.06 4.32 -39.83
N TYR A 1097 -15.81 4.97 -38.69
CA TYR A 1097 -15.74 4.30 -37.40
C TYR A 1097 -16.80 4.85 -36.46
N PHE A 1098 -17.35 3.97 -35.63
CA PHE A 1098 -18.40 4.29 -34.67
C PHE A 1098 -17.95 3.91 -33.27
N CYS A 1099 -18.37 4.66 -32.27
CA CYS A 1099 -18.03 4.38 -30.89
C CYS A 1099 -18.80 3.16 -30.39
N TYR A 1100 -18.12 2.15 -29.86
CA TYR A 1100 -18.80 0.96 -29.33
C TYR A 1100 -19.68 1.27 -28.11
N LYS A 1101 -19.42 2.36 -27.37
CA LYS A 1101 -20.18 2.74 -26.17
C LYS A 1101 -21.49 3.47 -26.48
N CYS A 1102 -21.44 4.49 -27.34
CA CYS A 1102 -22.62 5.32 -27.65
C CYS A 1102 -23.21 5.07 -29.05
N GLY A 1103 -22.50 4.41 -29.95
CA GLY A 1103 -22.93 4.17 -31.34
C GLY A 1103 -22.71 5.35 -32.29
N ASN A 1104 -22.26 6.51 -31.79
CA ASN A 1104 -22.04 7.70 -32.60
C ASN A 1104 -20.81 7.56 -33.53
N GLU A 1105 -20.89 8.20 -34.70
CA GLU A 1105 -19.77 8.28 -35.64
C GLU A 1105 -18.58 9.05 -35.02
N MET A 1106 -17.37 8.59 -35.31
CA MET A 1106 -16.12 9.09 -34.72
C MET A 1106 -15.40 10.01 -35.71
N ALA A 1107 -14.76 11.06 -35.17
CA ALA A 1107 -13.97 11.98 -35.95
C ALA A 1107 -12.52 11.47 -36.08
N GLU A 1108 -11.91 11.65 -37.24
CA GLU A 1108 -10.50 11.37 -37.44
C GLU A 1108 -9.68 12.55 -36.91
N THR A 1109 -8.93 12.34 -35.82
CA THR A 1109 -8.16 13.40 -35.13
C THR A 1109 -6.70 13.45 -35.55
N ALA A 1110 -6.18 12.33 -36.07
CA ALA A 1110 -4.87 12.23 -36.70
C ALA A 1110 -4.94 11.10 -37.74
N SER A 1111 -3.93 10.99 -38.62
CA SER A 1111 -3.85 9.92 -39.61
C SER A 1111 -4.05 8.55 -38.95
N GLU A 1112 -5.08 7.81 -39.38
CA GLU A 1112 -5.41 6.49 -38.84
C GLU A 1112 -5.79 6.47 -37.34
N VAL A 1113 -6.24 7.61 -36.79
CA VAL A 1113 -6.71 7.73 -35.40
C VAL A 1113 -8.11 8.34 -35.36
N PHE A 1114 -9.08 7.55 -34.89
CA PHE A 1114 -10.49 7.94 -34.81
C PHE A 1114 -10.90 8.09 -33.35
N GLN A 1115 -11.48 9.23 -32.98
CA GLN A 1115 -11.90 9.54 -31.63
C GLN A 1115 -13.38 9.93 -31.55
N CYS A 1116 -14.08 9.40 -30.54
CA CYS A 1116 -15.44 9.77 -30.22
C CYS A 1116 -15.46 11.04 -29.38
N LYS A 1117 -16.26 12.04 -29.77
CA LYS A 1117 -16.38 13.32 -29.04
C LYS A 1117 -17.00 13.14 -27.65
N ASP A 1118 -17.99 12.26 -27.52
CA ASP A 1118 -18.76 12.09 -26.28
C ASP A 1118 -18.06 11.17 -25.29
N CYS A 1119 -17.58 10.01 -25.77
CA CYS A 1119 -17.02 8.97 -24.90
C CYS A 1119 -15.50 8.99 -24.77
N ARG A 1120 -14.81 9.83 -25.55
CA ARG A 1120 -13.33 9.90 -25.65
C ARG A 1120 -12.63 8.59 -26.03
N VAL A 1121 -13.38 7.57 -26.47
CA VAL A 1121 -12.83 6.33 -27.03
C VAL A 1121 -12.02 6.68 -28.28
N ALA A 1122 -10.83 6.10 -28.43
CA ALA A 1122 -9.99 6.29 -29.60
C ALA A 1122 -9.55 4.95 -30.19
N TYR A 1123 -9.57 4.82 -31.51
CA TYR A 1123 -9.06 3.67 -32.24
C TYR A 1123 -7.86 4.06 -33.08
N LYS A 1124 -6.76 3.33 -32.93
CA LYS A 1124 -5.55 3.46 -33.75
C LYS A 1124 -5.59 2.37 -34.82
N THR A 1125 -5.99 2.71 -36.03
CA THR A 1125 -6.27 1.74 -37.09
C THR A 1125 -5.05 1.42 -37.96
N GLY A 1126 -4.02 2.26 -37.89
CA GLY A 1126 -2.80 2.13 -38.71
C GLY A 1126 -2.07 0.81 -38.49
N GLN A 1127 -2.11 0.27 -37.26
CA GLN A 1127 -1.51 -1.03 -36.93
C GLN A 1127 -2.11 -2.22 -37.69
N TYR A 1128 -3.30 -2.07 -38.27
CA TYR A 1128 -3.97 -3.15 -38.99
C TYR A 1128 -3.71 -3.14 -40.50
N ASN A 1129 -3.12 -2.09 -41.09
CA ASN A 1129 -2.84 -2.00 -42.52
C ASN A 1129 -4.02 -2.45 -43.41
N ILE A 1130 -5.22 -1.92 -43.16
CA ILE A 1130 -6.46 -2.31 -43.84
C ILE A 1130 -6.55 -1.61 -45.19
N LYS A 1131 -6.86 -2.34 -46.27
CA LYS A 1131 -7.11 -1.75 -47.60
C LYS A 1131 -8.45 -1.02 -47.61
N ARG A 1132 -8.47 0.24 -48.08
CA ARG A 1132 -9.65 1.13 -48.07
C ARG A 1132 -10.04 1.56 -49.50
N PRO A 1133 -10.54 0.65 -50.35
CA PRO A 1133 -10.87 0.96 -51.75
C PRO A 1133 -12.05 1.92 -51.89
N HIS A 1134 -12.82 2.18 -50.82
CA HIS A 1134 -14.02 3.01 -50.84
C HIS A 1134 -13.89 4.28 -50.00
N ILE A 1135 -12.67 4.64 -49.57
CA ILE A 1135 -12.42 5.84 -48.74
C ILE A 1135 -12.93 7.13 -49.38
N ARG A 1136 -12.93 7.19 -50.73
CA ARG A 1136 -13.43 8.34 -51.52
C ARG A 1136 -14.94 8.56 -51.39
N LEU A 1137 -15.69 7.57 -50.88
CA LEU A 1137 -17.14 7.63 -50.69
C LEU A 1137 -17.53 8.06 -49.26
N LYS A 1138 -16.58 8.55 -48.46
CA LYS A 1138 -16.82 9.16 -47.14
C LYS A 1138 -17.51 10.51 -47.33
N ALA A 1139 -18.67 10.70 -46.70
CA ALA A 1139 -19.44 11.94 -46.85
C ALA A 1139 -18.63 13.15 -46.32
N SER A 1140 -18.32 14.11 -47.20
CA SER A 1140 -17.69 15.37 -46.82
C SER A 1140 -18.74 16.27 -46.14
N ARG A 1141 -18.59 16.56 -44.85
CA ARG A 1141 -19.27 17.71 -44.25
C ARG A 1141 -18.46 18.97 -44.54
N THR A 1142 -18.96 19.76 -45.48
CA THR A 1142 -18.63 21.17 -45.67
C THR A 1142 -18.84 21.95 -44.38
N ALA A 1143 -17.88 22.82 -44.05
CA ALA A 1143 -18.10 23.93 -43.13
C ALA A 1143 -19.21 24.81 -43.71
N ALA A 1144 -20.28 25.02 -42.96
CA ALA A 1144 -21.34 25.96 -43.29
C ALA A 1144 -21.25 27.13 -42.32
N ASP A 1145 -20.86 28.28 -42.88
CA ASP A 1145 -21.04 29.63 -42.39
C ASP A 1145 -22.54 29.88 -42.11
N PRO A 1146 -22.93 30.59 -41.03
CA PRO A 1146 -24.32 30.86 -40.72
C PRO A 1146 -24.73 32.18 -41.37
N ASP A 1147 -25.43 32.12 -42.51
CA ASP A 1147 -26.40 33.16 -42.88
C ASP A 1147 -27.26 32.68 -44.06
N GLN A 1148 -28.51 32.35 -43.79
CA GLN A 1148 -29.70 32.93 -44.44
C GLN A 1148 -30.97 32.12 -44.13
N ASN A 1149 -31.92 32.85 -43.56
CA ASN A 1149 -33.32 32.52 -43.35
C ASN A 1149 -34.04 31.98 -44.59
N SER A 1150 -35.02 31.11 -44.34
CA SER A 1150 -36.45 31.20 -44.74
C SER A 1150 -36.99 29.78 -44.98
N SER A 1151 -37.91 29.35 -44.11
CA SER A 1151 -39.34 29.05 -44.41
C SER A 1151 -39.50 27.92 -45.44
N GLU A 1152 -40.19 26.81 -45.19
CA GLU A 1152 -41.57 26.73 -44.71
C GLU A 1152 -41.86 25.34 -44.11
N ASN A 1153 -42.80 25.37 -43.17
CA ASN A 1153 -43.56 24.23 -42.67
C ASN A 1153 -44.32 23.52 -43.80
N ASN A 1154 -44.44 22.20 -43.73
CA ASN A 1154 -45.72 21.62 -43.32
C ASN A 1154 -45.67 20.10 -43.13
N ASP A 1155 -46.14 19.74 -41.93
CA ASP A 1155 -46.82 18.51 -41.55
C ASP A 1155 -47.56 17.77 -42.67
N SER A 1156 -47.44 16.45 -42.67
CA SER A 1156 -48.54 15.54 -42.25
C SER A 1156 -48.10 14.09 -42.47
N SER A 1157 -47.94 13.32 -41.39
CA SER A 1157 -48.93 12.35 -40.89
C SER A 1157 -49.03 11.06 -41.73
N GLY A 1158 -48.76 9.90 -41.12
CA GLY A 1158 -49.28 8.64 -41.66
C GLY A 1158 -48.53 7.36 -41.31
N MET A 1159 -48.82 6.83 -40.13
CA MET A 1159 -49.04 5.40 -39.84
C MET A 1159 -47.95 4.32 -40.05
N ILE A 1160 -47.64 3.69 -38.90
CA ILE A 1160 -47.64 2.22 -38.67
C ILE A 1160 -46.56 1.40 -39.40
N LEU A 1161 -45.41 1.21 -38.75
CA LEU A 1161 -44.86 -0.06 -38.19
C LEU A 1161 -43.39 0.09 -37.81
#